data_AF-A0A1M4ZG02-F1
#
_entry.id   AF-A0A1M4ZG02-F1
#
_cell.length_a   1.000
_cell.length_b   1.000
_cell.length_c   1.000
_cell.angle_alpha   90.00
_cell.angle_beta   90.00
_cell.angle_gamma   90.00
#
_symmetry.space_group_name_H-M   'P 1'
#
loop_
_entity.id
_entity.type
_entity.pdbx_description
1 polymer ?
#
loop_
_entity_poly.entity_id
_entity_poly.type
_entity_poly.pdbx_seq_one_letter_code
_entity_poly.pdbx_strand_id
1 'polypeptide(L)'
;MREHPIPGNPAHALLQRTRRSLLIQLLLRALLWALAAALLVLALGRIGQPWLSFNTQAGFALAALLAAAVVLWHGRAIRQPTQVALWLEHRLPTMRYALLALLEPQAQTTTLQRQLHTALSTPITTPDGQLQTPQQHLRRQLGQRLRQQLAVPLLVLLLATLLHAIATAGWHQALAARWQAATTLTGSHAATDRFAPLEGELTPPAYTGWPMQTLEQVDTIGGLTGSQIVLRGAGHAEGITATIEQAGAASEYDADADNDTAATPPPVELTTDANHWQARFSLPQQPATLTLTDGHSRRLIVLAPQADAVPQVRLHLPAQDATVTDISGTLELAASLSDDIALARGWFEIIVANGETEGNFTFETRTLLETDFHTNRGELRTQMPLTDFGLKPGGQLSIRAIGTDGNTLTGPGIGYSETRTIRLARAEAEDEVDITPAPPALEQSMMSLRMLIRSTERLDARQEELTREAFVAEATPLARHADDIRDKVQGFVDDASQGGAFEVPPLLNVALEAMWEGARHLSIADTGAALPELRRAYDALQVLANLTRYYFRGEAMPAHADVEGVRMTGEEYVAATPRSQRERQDTPRQRLAARLPQLQQLLAEQPEAAQEPLALLHASTLHELPEAAPLLAQALQALRSQQDASAPLQQLRQQLEGTPQPVPGLPLWAPPLEATP
;
A
#
# COMPACT_ATOMS: atom_id res chain seq x y z
N MET A 1 58.04 -10.45 -9.26
CA MET A 1 58.31 -11.43 -8.19
C MET A 1 57.23 -12.51 -8.23
N ARG A 2 57.60 -13.76 -8.55
CA ARG A 2 56.68 -14.91 -8.49
C ARG A 2 56.81 -15.52 -7.10
N GLU A 3 55.80 -15.35 -6.26
CA GLU A 3 55.73 -15.99 -4.96
C GLU A 3 55.51 -17.50 -5.14
N HIS A 4 56.44 -18.30 -4.65
CA HIS A 4 56.25 -19.73 -4.50
C HIS A 4 55.43 -19.97 -3.22
N PRO A 5 54.26 -20.63 -3.29
CA PRO A 5 53.47 -20.95 -2.11
C PRO A 5 54.18 -22.03 -1.30
N ILE A 6 54.28 -21.82 0.02
CA ILE A 6 54.74 -22.82 0.98
C ILE A 6 53.80 -24.04 0.87
N PRO A 7 54.30 -25.23 0.48
CA PRO A 7 53.47 -26.43 0.37
C PRO A 7 53.05 -26.88 1.77
N GLY A 8 51.75 -26.75 2.07
CA GLY A 8 51.18 -27.30 3.31
C GLY A 8 50.07 -26.48 3.97
N ASN A 9 49.77 -25.25 3.53
CA ASN A 9 48.71 -24.46 4.19
C ASN A 9 47.30 -24.94 3.76
N PRO A 10 46.51 -25.55 4.66
CA PRO A 10 45.18 -26.09 4.35
C PRO A 10 44.19 -25.00 3.89
N ALA A 11 44.40 -23.75 4.31
CA ALA A 11 43.56 -22.62 3.91
C ALA A 11 43.70 -22.28 2.42
N HIS A 12 44.92 -22.27 1.89
CA HIS A 12 45.17 -22.05 0.47
C HIS A 12 44.63 -23.20 -0.38
N ALA A 13 44.79 -24.45 0.07
CA ALA A 13 44.24 -25.61 -0.63
C ALA A 13 42.70 -25.56 -0.70
N LEU A 14 42.04 -25.12 0.37
CA LEU A 14 40.59 -24.93 0.38
C LEU A 14 40.16 -23.82 -0.59
N LEU A 15 40.80 -22.64 -0.53
CA LEU A 15 40.50 -21.51 -1.41
C LEU A 15 40.73 -21.84 -2.89
N GLN A 16 41.80 -22.57 -3.23
CA GLN A 16 42.04 -22.97 -4.61
C GLN A 16 41.01 -23.98 -5.11
N ARG A 17 40.61 -24.95 -4.27
CA ARG A 17 39.56 -25.93 -4.62
C ARG A 17 38.21 -25.26 -4.84
N THR A 18 37.80 -24.37 -3.95
CA THR A 18 36.53 -23.64 -4.05
C THR A 18 36.53 -22.67 -5.23
N ARG A 19 37.63 -21.94 -5.45
CA ARG A 19 37.81 -21.10 -6.64
C ARG A 19 37.71 -21.93 -7.92
N ARG A 20 38.37 -23.08 -7.99
CA ARG A 20 38.31 -23.97 -9.17
C ARG A 20 36.88 -24.46 -9.43
N SER A 21 36.14 -24.86 -8.38
CA SER A 21 34.75 -25.27 -8.56
C SER A 21 33.84 -24.13 -9.04
N LEU A 22 34.01 -22.93 -8.50
CA LEU A 22 33.23 -21.74 -8.89
C LEU A 22 33.57 -21.31 -10.33
N LEU A 23 34.83 -21.40 -10.75
CA LEU A 23 35.24 -21.12 -12.13
C LEU A 23 34.66 -22.14 -13.11
N ILE A 24 34.66 -23.43 -12.77
CA ILE A 24 34.03 -24.48 -13.60
C ILE A 24 32.53 -24.20 -13.75
N GLN A 25 31.85 -23.82 -12.66
CA GLN A 25 30.43 -23.44 -12.69
C GLN A 25 30.16 -22.24 -13.59
N LEU A 26 30.99 -21.20 -13.49
CA LEU A 26 30.86 -20.01 -14.31
C LEU A 26 31.02 -20.32 -15.81
N LEU A 27 32.02 -21.15 -16.15
CA LEU A 27 32.25 -21.58 -17.54
C LEU A 27 31.08 -22.41 -18.09
N LEU A 28 30.56 -23.35 -17.30
CA LEU A 28 29.42 -24.17 -17.70
C LEU A 28 28.17 -23.31 -17.92
N ARG A 29 27.92 -22.34 -17.03
CA ARG A 29 26.80 -21.39 -17.19
C ARG A 29 26.96 -20.51 -18.43
N ALA A 30 28.16 -20.01 -18.70
CA ALA A 30 28.42 -19.22 -19.90
C ALA A 30 28.18 -20.04 -21.18
N LEU A 31 28.60 -21.31 -21.19
CA LEU A 31 28.37 -22.23 -22.31
C LEU A 31 26.86 -22.46 -22.56
N LEU A 32 26.07 -22.70 -21.50
CA LEU A 32 24.63 -22.94 -21.63
C LEU A 32 23.90 -21.71 -22.17
N TRP A 33 24.20 -20.52 -21.66
CA TRP A 33 23.60 -19.27 -22.16
C TRP A 33 24.02 -18.97 -23.60
N ALA A 34 25.28 -19.24 -23.96
CA ALA A 34 25.73 -19.10 -25.34
C ALA A 34 24.95 -20.01 -26.28
N LEU A 35 24.80 -21.30 -25.95
CA LEU A 35 24.03 -22.26 -26.74
C LEU A 35 22.55 -21.86 -26.87
N ALA A 36 21.93 -21.42 -25.77
CA ALA A 36 20.53 -21.03 -25.77
C ALA A 36 20.27 -19.79 -26.64
N ALA A 37 21.09 -18.74 -26.51
CA ALA A 37 20.99 -17.53 -27.32
C ALA A 37 21.17 -17.86 -28.81
N ALA A 38 22.11 -18.73 -29.13
CA ALA A 38 22.41 -19.11 -30.50
C ALA A 38 21.25 -19.91 -31.14
N LEU A 39 20.63 -20.84 -30.41
CA LEU A 39 19.43 -21.56 -30.85
C LEU A 39 18.22 -20.65 -31.06
N LEU A 40 18.04 -19.66 -30.18
CA LEU A 40 16.94 -18.71 -30.26
C LEU A 40 17.05 -17.82 -31.51
N VAL A 41 18.26 -17.33 -31.84
CA VAL A 41 18.50 -16.60 -33.09
C VAL A 41 18.22 -17.47 -34.32
N LEU A 42 18.59 -18.76 -34.29
CA LEU A 42 18.28 -19.69 -35.37
C LEU A 42 16.77 -19.94 -35.51
N ALA A 43 16.04 -20.05 -34.41
CA ALA A 43 14.59 -20.21 -34.41
C ALA A 43 13.89 -18.98 -34.99
N LEU A 44 14.25 -17.78 -34.52
CA LEU A 44 13.72 -16.51 -35.00
C LEU A 44 14.05 -16.26 -36.48
N GLY A 45 15.29 -16.56 -36.90
CA GLY A 45 15.71 -16.42 -38.30
C GLY A 45 14.91 -17.32 -39.25
N ARG A 46 14.43 -18.48 -38.80
CA ARG A 46 13.55 -19.35 -39.59
C ARG A 46 12.10 -18.86 -39.63
N ILE A 47 11.60 -18.30 -38.54
CA ILE A 47 10.24 -17.75 -38.46
C ILE A 47 10.13 -16.44 -39.29
N GLY A 48 11.15 -15.58 -39.24
CA GLY A 48 11.16 -14.25 -39.88
C GLY A 48 11.63 -14.20 -41.34
N GLN A 49 11.80 -15.35 -42.00
CA GLN A 49 12.39 -15.47 -43.34
C GLN A 49 11.78 -14.60 -44.47
N PRO A 50 10.52 -14.11 -44.44
CA PRO A 50 10.07 -13.21 -45.51
C PRO A 50 10.61 -11.77 -45.39
N TRP A 51 11.15 -11.36 -44.24
CA TRP A 51 11.37 -9.92 -43.94
C TRP A 51 12.82 -9.51 -43.67
N LEU A 52 13.74 -10.44 -43.38
CA LEU A 52 15.13 -10.12 -43.07
C LEU A 52 16.13 -10.99 -43.85
N SER A 53 16.87 -10.37 -44.78
CA SER A 53 18.02 -10.95 -45.47
C SER A 53 19.28 -10.95 -44.58
N PHE A 54 19.16 -11.42 -43.33
CA PHE A 54 20.28 -11.51 -42.41
C PHE A 54 21.07 -12.81 -42.63
N ASN A 55 22.40 -12.71 -42.64
CA ASN A 55 23.27 -13.88 -42.59
C ASN A 55 23.14 -14.54 -41.20
N THR A 56 22.28 -15.55 -41.12
CA THR A 56 21.92 -16.27 -39.89
C THR A 56 23.12 -16.90 -39.20
N GLN A 57 24.19 -17.22 -39.94
CA GLN A 57 25.43 -17.78 -39.37
C GLN A 57 26.22 -16.72 -38.58
N ALA A 58 26.27 -15.48 -39.05
CA ALA A 58 26.95 -14.38 -38.35
C ALA A 58 26.18 -13.94 -37.10
N GLY A 59 24.85 -13.88 -37.18
CA GLY A 59 23.99 -13.56 -36.03
C GLY A 59 24.08 -14.58 -34.90
N PHE A 60 24.15 -15.88 -35.23
CA PHE A 60 24.35 -16.97 -34.28
C PHE A 60 25.65 -16.80 -33.47
N ALA A 61 26.77 -16.59 -34.17
CA ALA A 61 28.08 -16.49 -33.53
C ALA A 61 28.17 -15.25 -32.63
N LEU A 62 27.60 -14.13 -33.07
CA LEU A 62 27.59 -12.88 -32.30
C LEU A 62 26.74 -13.01 -31.03
N ALA A 63 25.52 -13.57 -31.12
CA ALA A 63 24.65 -13.76 -29.97
C ALA A 63 25.24 -14.71 -28.92
N ALA A 64 25.86 -15.82 -29.38
CA ALA A 64 26.56 -16.75 -28.49
C ALA A 64 27.73 -16.07 -27.76
N LEU A 65 28.55 -15.29 -28.48
CA LEU A 65 29.68 -14.57 -27.91
C LEU A 65 29.25 -13.49 -26.91
N LEU A 66 28.21 -12.72 -27.22
CA LEU A 66 27.67 -11.69 -26.33
C LEU A 66 27.10 -12.31 -25.04
N ALA A 67 26.30 -13.37 -25.15
CA ALA A 67 25.75 -14.06 -23.99
C ALA A 67 26.86 -14.65 -23.08
N ALA A 68 27.87 -15.29 -23.67
CA ALA A 68 29.04 -15.78 -22.93
C ALA A 68 29.82 -14.64 -22.25
N ALA A 69 30.06 -13.53 -22.97
CA ALA A 69 30.79 -12.38 -22.46
C ALA A 69 30.07 -11.73 -21.26
N VAL A 70 28.75 -11.57 -21.34
CA VAL A 70 27.94 -11.01 -20.24
C VAL A 70 28.03 -11.89 -18.99
N VAL A 71 27.91 -13.22 -19.12
CA VAL A 71 28.02 -14.14 -17.97
C VAL A 71 29.42 -14.08 -17.36
N LEU A 72 30.47 -14.10 -18.19
CA LEU A 72 31.85 -14.01 -17.72
C LEU A 72 32.18 -12.67 -17.06
N TRP A 73 31.59 -11.57 -17.54
CA TRP A 73 31.73 -10.24 -16.97
C TRP A 73 31.14 -10.16 -15.56
N HIS A 74 29.90 -10.66 -15.38
CA HIS A 74 29.25 -10.70 -14.06
C HIS A 74 29.98 -11.64 -13.09
N GLY A 75 30.68 -12.66 -13.59
CA GLY A 75 31.50 -13.58 -12.80
C GLY A 75 32.91 -13.09 -12.47
N ARG A 76 33.30 -11.85 -12.83
CA ARG A 76 34.67 -11.34 -12.62
C ARG A 76 35.13 -11.38 -11.16
N ALA A 77 34.18 -11.26 -10.23
CA ALA A 77 34.36 -11.35 -8.79
C ALA A 77 35.10 -12.64 -8.35
N ILE A 78 34.77 -13.77 -8.98
CA ILE A 78 35.31 -15.11 -8.65
C ILE A 78 36.81 -15.20 -8.99
N ARG A 79 37.34 -14.29 -9.83
CA ARG A 79 38.76 -14.30 -10.22
C ARG A 79 39.68 -13.81 -9.10
N GLN A 80 39.19 -13.03 -8.14
CA GLN A 80 39.99 -12.51 -7.04
C GLN A 80 39.92 -13.44 -5.82
N PRO A 81 41.06 -13.91 -5.28
CA PRO A 81 41.08 -14.85 -4.15
C PRO A 81 40.48 -14.24 -2.87
N THR A 82 40.60 -12.92 -2.69
CA THR A 82 40.01 -12.15 -1.59
C THR A 82 38.49 -12.20 -1.58
N GLN A 83 37.85 -12.08 -2.75
CA GLN A 83 36.39 -12.16 -2.85
C GLN A 83 35.86 -13.58 -2.61
N VAL A 84 36.62 -14.60 -3.00
CA VAL A 84 36.28 -16.01 -2.70
C VAL A 84 36.41 -16.30 -1.20
N ALA A 85 37.40 -15.71 -0.52
CA ALA A 85 37.54 -15.81 0.92
C ALA A 85 36.37 -15.13 1.66
N LEU A 86 36.04 -13.89 1.32
CA LEU A 86 34.89 -13.18 1.88
C LEU A 86 33.57 -13.93 1.64
N TRP A 87 33.39 -14.49 0.45
CA TRP A 87 32.21 -15.29 0.13
C TRP A 87 32.11 -16.55 0.99
N LEU A 88 33.23 -17.22 1.26
CA LEU A 88 33.27 -18.39 2.15
C LEU A 88 32.97 -18.01 3.60
N GLU A 89 33.52 -16.90 4.09
CA GLU A 89 33.34 -16.44 5.47
C GLU A 89 31.92 -15.95 5.74
N HIS A 90 31.28 -15.31 4.75
CA HIS A 90 29.86 -14.94 4.85
C HIS A 90 28.95 -16.18 4.96
N ARG A 91 29.38 -17.34 4.44
CA ARG A 91 28.62 -18.60 4.49
C ARG A 91 28.96 -19.46 5.71
N LEU A 92 30.12 -19.23 6.30
CA LEU A 92 30.59 -19.91 7.51
C LEU A 92 30.99 -18.82 8.51
N PRO A 93 30.01 -18.17 9.19
CA PRO A 93 30.29 -17.06 10.11
C PRO A 93 31.26 -17.43 11.23
N THR A 94 31.35 -18.72 11.54
CA THR A 94 32.30 -19.31 12.50
C THR A 94 33.77 -19.06 12.14
N MET A 95 34.08 -18.72 10.89
CA MET A 95 35.44 -18.43 10.43
C MET A 95 35.93 -17.02 10.81
N ARG A 96 35.07 -16.11 11.30
CA ARG A 96 35.43 -14.77 11.86
C ARG A 96 36.61 -14.06 11.16
N TYR A 97 36.58 -13.95 9.83
CA TYR A 97 37.63 -13.29 9.03
C TYR A 97 39.02 -13.97 9.01
N ALA A 98 39.13 -15.23 9.47
CA ALA A 98 40.39 -15.97 9.53
C ALA A 98 40.96 -16.32 8.13
N LEU A 99 40.13 -16.58 7.12
CA LEU A 99 40.58 -16.83 5.74
C LEU A 99 41.10 -15.56 5.09
N LEU A 100 40.45 -14.42 5.35
CA LEU A 100 40.89 -13.12 4.85
C LEU A 100 42.23 -12.72 5.50
N ALA A 101 42.35 -12.88 6.82
CA ALA A 101 43.60 -12.63 7.54
C ALA A 101 44.74 -13.55 7.06
N LEU A 102 44.45 -14.82 6.75
CA LEU A 102 45.46 -15.76 6.24
C LEU A 102 45.91 -15.48 4.79
N LEU A 103 45.21 -14.63 4.04
CA LEU A 103 45.64 -14.15 2.73
C LEU A 103 46.65 -12.99 2.82
N GLU A 104 46.75 -12.32 3.96
CA GLU A 104 47.76 -11.29 4.19
C GLU A 104 49.11 -11.92 4.56
N PRO A 105 50.21 -11.61 3.85
CA PRO A 105 51.53 -12.20 4.10
C PRO A 105 52.03 -11.98 5.53
N GLN A 106 51.61 -10.89 6.18
CA GLN A 106 52.07 -10.46 7.50
C GLN A 106 51.31 -11.14 8.66
N ALA A 107 50.12 -11.69 8.41
CA ALA A 107 49.23 -12.20 9.45
C ALA A 107 49.21 -13.75 9.56
N GLN A 108 50.13 -14.46 8.89
CA GLN A 108 50.20 -15.93 8.91
C GLN A 108 50.70 -16.49 10.27
N THR A 109 49.87 -16.40 11.30
CA THR A 109 50.16 -16.91 12.64
C THR A 109 49.61 -18.33 12.85
N THR A 110 50.32 -19.14 13.64
CA THR A 110 49.92 -20.52 13.98
C THR A 110 48.60 -20.58 14.76
N THR A 111 48.24 -19.50 15.46
CA THR A 111 46.97 -19.34 16.17
C THR A 111 45.78 -19.24 15.21
N LEU A 112 45.87 -18.44 14.14
CA LEU A 112 44.83 -18.34 13.11
C LEU A 112 44.66 -19.65 12.34
N GLN A 113 45.75 -20.36 12.05
CA GLN A 113 45.68 -21.69 11.43
C GLN A 113 44.97 -22.71 12.33
N ARG A 114 45.21 -22.65 13.65
CA ARG A 114 44.54 -23.52 14.63
C ARG A 114 43.05 -23.18 14.74
N GLN A 115 42.69 -21.90 14.78
CA GLN A 115 41.29 -21.45 14.77
C GLN A 115 40.54 -21.91 13.51
N LEU A 116 41.18 -21.79 12.34
CA LEU A 116 40.61 -22.29 11.08
C LEU A 116 40.44 -23.80 11.10
N HIS A 117 41.41 -24.55 11.63
CA HIS A 117 41.30 -26.00 11.76
C HIS A 117 40.14 -26.39 12.68
N THR A 118 40.04 -25.75 13.86
CA THR A 118 38.95 -25.97 14.81
C THR A 118 37.59 -25.67 14.17
N ALA A 119 37.45 -24.52 13.50
CA ALA A 119 36.21 -24.12 12.85
C ALA A 119 35.80 -25.06 11.69
N LEU A 120 36.76 -25.71 11.04
CA LEU A 120 36.52 -26.70 9.99
C LEU A 120 36.23 -28.12 10.52
N SER A 121 36.67 -28.44 11.74
CA SER A 121 36.49 -29.75 12.37
C SER A 121 35.30 -29.81 13.33
N THR A 122 34.84 -28.69 13.87
CA THR A 122 33.66 -28.65 14.76
C THR A 122 32.40 -29.01 13.99
N PRO A 123 31.71 -30.11 14.33
CA PRO A 123 30.48 -30.50 13.65
C PRO A 123 29.39 -29.44 13.87
N ILE A 124 28.65 -29.14 12.81
CA ILE A 124 27.52 -28.22 12.84
C ILE A 124 26.25 -29.07 12.77
N THR A 125 25.32 -28.83 13.68
CA THR A 125 23.99 -29.44 13.63
C THR A 125 23.19 -28.74 12.55
N THR A 126 22.82 -29.48 11.51
CA THR A 126 21.96 -28.96 10.44
C THR A 126 20.49 -28.89 10.89
N PRO A 127 19.64 -28.07 10.25
CA PRO A 127 18.21 -27.97 10.58
C PRO A 127 17.48 -29.32 10.59
N ASP A 128 17.96 -30.28 9.80
CA ASP A 128 17.44 -31.64 9.71
C ASP A 128 17.94 -32.56 10.85
N GLY A 129 18.54 -32.00 11.91
CA GLY A 129 19.07 -32.73 13.07
C GLY A 129 20.34 -33.54 12.82
N GLN A 130 20.89 -33.53 11.60
CA GLN A 130 22.09 -34.30 11.26
C GLN A 130 23.36 -33.52 11.63
N LEU A 131 24.26 -34.18 12.37
CA LEU A 131 25.63 -33.72 12.61
C LEU A 131 26.43 -33.83 11.32
N GLN A 132 26.81 -32.70 10.74
CA GLN A 132 27.62 -32.66 9.53
C GLN A 132 28.90 -31.87 9.79
N THR A 133 29.99 -32.31 9.19
CA THR A 133 31.20 -31.48 9.18
C THR A 133 30.96 -30.24 8.29
N PRO A 134 31.52 -29.08 8.65
CA PRO A 134 31.42 -27.85 7.86
C PRO A 134 31.78 -28.05 6.38
N GLN A 135 32.74 -28.94 6.10
CA GLN A 135 33.14 -29.30 4.75
C GLN A 135 32.06 -30.06 3.97
N GLN A 136 31.33 -30.97 4.61
CA GLN A 136 30.21 -31.68 4.00
C GLN A 136 29.03 -30.75 3.75
N HIS A 137 28.76 -29.86 4.71
CA HIS A 137 27.73 -28.84 4.57
C HIS A 137 28.01 -27.91 3.39
N LEU A 138 29.26 -27.41 3.28
CA LEU A 138 29.70 -26.57 2.17
C LEU A 138 29.59 -27.30 0.82
N ARG A 139 29.95 -28.58 0.75
CA ARG A 139 29.80 -29.40 -0.48
C ARG A 139 28.34 -29.56 -0.89
N ARG A 140 27.43 -29.82 0.06
CA ARG A 140 26.00 -29.95 -0.22
C ARG A 140 25.39 -28.62 -0.67
N GLN A 141 25.71 -27.52 0.00
CA GLN A 141 25.25 -26.18 -0.40
C GLN A 141 25.79 -25.78 -1.78
N LEU A 142 27.07 -26.04 -2.06
CA LEU A 142 27.65 -25.81 -3.39
C LEU A 142 26.98 -26.69 -4.46
N GLY A 143 26.63 -27.94 -4.14
CA GLY A 143 25.90 -28.84 -5.03
C GLY A 143 24.47 -28.37 -5.30
N GLN A 144 23.74 -27.94 -4.28
CA GLN A 144 22.38 -27.39 -4.41
C GLN A 144 22.39 -26.09 -5.21
N ARG A 145 23.33 -25.19 -4.95
CA ARG A 145 23.51 -23.98 -5.76
C ARG A 145 23.89 -24.28 -7.19
N LEU A 146 24.74 -25.26 -7.42
CA LEU A 146 25.09 -25.69 -8.77
C LEU A 146 23.83 -26.15 -9.51
N ARG A 147 22.94 -26.92 -8.87
CA ARG A 147 21.65 -27.31 -9.45
C ARG A 147 20.77 -26.09 -9.74
N GLN A 148 20.60 -25.17 -8.78
CA GLN A 148 19.76 -23.97 -8.95
C GLN A 148 20.30 -23.01 -10.03
N GLN A 149 21.61 -22.74 -10.04
CA GLN A 149 22.23 -21.82 -10.99
C GLN A 149 22.31 -22.39 -12.41
N LEU A 150 22.27 -23.71 -12.57
CA LEU A 150 22.20 -24.37 -13.87
C LEU A 150 20.76 -24.66 -14.31
N ALA A 151 19.79 -24.73 -13.40
CA ALA A 151 18.40 -25.04 -13.74
C ALA A 151 17.81 -24.01 -14.72
N VAL A 152 17.99 -22.71 -14.46
CA VAL A 152 17.49 -21.64 -15.33
C VAL A 152 18.11 -21.70 -16.74
N PRO A 153 19.44 -21.68 -16.94
CA PRO A 153 20.00 -21.75 -18.29
C PRO A 153 19.70 -23.07 -18.99
N LEU A 154 19.57 -24.19 -18.26
CA LEU A 154 19.15 -25.47 -18.84
C LEU A 154 17.69 -25.40 -19.33
N LEU A 155 16.78 -24.81 -18.54
CA LEU A 155 15.38 -24.62 -18.93
C LEU A 155 15.24 -23.69 -20.14
N VAL A 156 15.98 -22.58 -20.16
CA VAL A 156 16.02 -21.68 -21.31
C VAL A 156 16.59 -22.38 -22.54
N LEU A 157 17.62 -23.21 -22.38
CA LEU A 157 18.16 -24.03 -23.47
C LEU A 157 17.10 -25.02 -23.98
N LEU A 158 16.38 -25.71 -23.11
CA LEU A 158 15.31 -26.65 -23.47
C LEU A 158 14.16 -25.95 -24.21
N LEU A 159 13.77 -24.75 -23.78
CA LEU A 159 12.77 -23.93 -24.45
C LEU A 159 13.27 -23.47 -25.83
N ALA A 160 14.53 -23.05 -25.93
CA ALA A 160 15.14 -22.66 -27.19
C ALA A 160 15.26 -23.85 -28.16
N THR A 161 15.59 -25.06 -27.67
CA THR A 161 15.59 -26.27 -28.51
C THR A 161 14.18 -26.64 -28.96
N LEU A 162 13.18 -26.54 -28.07
CA LEU A 162 11.78 -26.80 -28.41
C LEU A 162 11.27 -25.81 -29.47
N LEU A 163 11.53 -24.52 -29.27
CA LEU A 163 11.15 -23.47 -30.22
C LEU A 163 11.83 -23.67 -31.59
N HIS A 164 13.11 -24.05 -31.58
CA HIS A 164 13.83 -24.39 -32.81
C HIS A 164 13.23 -25.61 -33.51
N ALA A 165 12.87 -26.67 -32.77
CA ALA A 165 12.24 -27.86 -33.31
C ALA A 165 10.86 -27.54 -33.91
N ILE A 166 10.05 -26.73 -33.23
CA ILE A 166 8.76 -26.23 -33.73
C ILE A 166 8.94 -25.43 -35.03
N ALA A 167 9.92 -24.51 -35.06
CA ALA A 167 10.25 -23.72 -36.24
C ALA A 167 10.73 -24.59 -37.42
N THR A 168 11.39 -25.73 -37.15
CA THR A 168 11.82 -26.68 -38.20
C THR A 168 10.70 -27.57 -38.74
N ALA A 169 9.68 -27.83 -37.93
CA ALA A 169 8.61 -28.79 -38.26
C ALA A 169 7.54 -28.25 -39.22
N GLY A 170 7.76 -27.07 -39.83
CA GLY A 170 6.83 -26.52 -40.83
C GLY A 170 5.46 -26.13 -40.28
N TRP A 171 5.33 -25.92 -38.96
CA TRP A 171 4.07 -25.67 -38.27
C TRP A 171 3.25 -24.50 -38.82
N HIS A 172 3.87 -23.52 -39.48
CA HIS A 172 3.14 -22.43 -40.14
C HIS A 172 2.11 -22.94 -41.17
N GLN A 173 2.37 -24.06 -41.85
CA GLN A 173 1.42 -24.67 -42.79
C GLN A 173 0.27 -25.39 -42.07
N ALA A 174 0.52 -25.99 -40.89
CA ALA A 174 -0.48 -26.68 -40.08
C ALA A 174 -1.37 -25.72 -39.28
N LEU A 175 -0.82 -24.59 -38.82
CA LEU A 175 -1.55 -23.55 -38.08
C LEU A 175 -2.44 -22.73 -39.01
N ALA A 176 -1.97 -22.38 -40.21
CA ALA A 176 -2.81 -21.73 -41.23
C ALA A 176 -3.99 -22.63 -41.68
N ALA A 177 -3.76 -23.94 -41.82
CA ALA A 177 -4.81 -24.90 -42.12
C ALA A 177 -5.81 -25.09 -40.97
N ARG A 178 -5.37 -25.02 -39.70
CA ARG A 178 -6.26 -25.09 -38.52
C ARG A 178 -7.07 -23.81 -38.29
N TRP A 179 -6.51 -22.64 -38.59
CA TRP A 179 -7.25 -21.38 -38.50
C TRP A 179 -8.31 -21.25 -39.60
N GLN A 180 -8.02 -21.71 -40.83
CA GLN A 180 -9.02 -21.80 -41.89
C GLN A 180 -10.11 -22.84 -41.58
N ALA A 181 -9.76 -23.97 -40.95
CA ALA A 181 -10.72 -24.98 -40.52
C ALA A 181 -11.62 -24.50 -39.34
N ALA A 182 -11.08 -23.68 -38.43
CA ALA A 182 -11.84 -23.09 -37.32
C ALA A 182 -12.87 -22.04 -37.79
N THR A 183 -12.64 -21.38 -38.93
CA THR A 183 -13.61 -20.44 -39.53
C THR A 183 -14.72 -21.11 -40.35
N THR A 184 -14.66 -22.44 -40.59
CA THR A 184 -15.64 -23.16 -41.43
C THR A 184 -16.53 -24.15 -40.69
N LEU A 185 -16.47 -24.22 -39.36
CA LEU A 185 -17.27 -25.16 -38.55
C LEU A 185 -17.97 -24.48 -37.37
N THR A 186 -18.75 -23.43 -37.64
CA THR A 186 -19.85 -23.01 -36.76
C THR A 186 -21.07 -22.64 -37.60
N GLY A 187 -21.68 -23.67 -38.16
CA GLY A 187 -23.00 -23.59 -38.77
C GLY A 187 -23.85 -24.74 -38.25
N SER A 188 -24.48 -24.56 -37.09
CA SER A 188 -25.73 -25.27 -36.75
C SER A 188 -26.37 -24.71 -35.48
N HIS A 189 -27.50 -24.01 -35.69
CA HIS A 189 -28.63 -23.82 -34.76
C HIS A 189 -28.34 -23.17 -33.40
N ALA A 190 -28.32 -21.83 -33.37
CA ALA A 190 -28.64 -21.06 -32.17
C ALA A 190 -29.73 -20.05 -32.53
N ALA A 191 -30.76 -19.95 -31.68
CA ALA A 191 -31.62 -18.78 -31.65
C ALA A 191 -30.73 -17.53 -31.61
N THR A 192 -31.02 -16.53 -32.44
CA THR A 192 -30.21 -15.31 -32.58
C THR A 192 -30.00 -14.68 -31.19
N ASP A 193 -28.82 -14.85 -30.60
CA ASP A 193 -28.49 -14.27 -29.30
C ASP A 193 -28.53 -12.74 -29.44
N ARG A 194 -29.60 -12.12 -28.92
CA ARG A 194 -29.82 -10.66 -28.98
C ARG A 194 -28.78 -9.88 -28.18
N PHE A 195 -27.96 -10.57 -27.39
CA PHE A 195 -26.86 -9.99 -26.64
C PHE A 195 -25.52 -10.04 -27.38
N ALA A 196 -25.39 -10.65 -28.56
CA ALA A 196 -24.13 -10.73 -29.30
C ALA A 196 -24.29 -10.34 -30.79
N PRO A 197 -23.62 -9.27 -31.28
CA PRO A 197 -22.69 -8.37 -30.60
C PRO A 197 -23.39 -7.32 -29.71
N LEU A 198 -22.71 -6.90 -28.64
CA LEU A 198 -23.14 -5.82 -27.75
C LEU A 198 -22.20 -4.62 -27.94
N GLU A 199 -22.78 -3.48 -28.27
CA GLU A 199 -22.05 -2.22 -28.48
C GLU A 199 -22.41 -1.23 -27.37
N GLY A 200 -21.48 -0.36 -27.02
CA GLY A 200 -21.69 0.65 -26.00
C GLY A 200 -21.13 2.01 -26.40
N GLU A 201 -21.72 3.07 -25.88
CA GLU A 201 -21.16 4.42 -25.90
C GLU A 201 -21.04 4.88 -24.44
N LEU A 202 -19.84 5.30 -24.05
CA LEU A 202 -19.55 5.87 -22.75
C LEU A 202 -19.25 7.36 -22.91
N THR A 203 -20.05 8.19 -22.25
CA THR A 203 -19.88 9.64 -22.21
C THR A 203 -19.41 10.05 -20.82
N PRO A 204 -18.14 10.48 -20.66
CA PRO A 204 -17.62 10.95 -19.38
C PRO A 204 -18.37 12.19 -18.86
N PRO A 205 -18.30 12.50 -17.55
CA PRO A 205 -18.88 13.72 -17.00
C PRO A 205 -18.33 14.98 -17.68
N ALA A 206 -19.17 16.00 -17.84
CA ALA A 206 -18.84 17.20 -18.61
C ALA A 206 -17.58 17.93 -18.12
N TYR A 207 -17.30 17.90 -16.82
CA TYR A 207 -16.16 18.58 -16.22
C TYR A 207 -14.80 18.01 -16.66
N THR A 208 -14.79 16.76 -17.16
CA THR A 208 -13.57 16.09 -17.61
C THR A 208 -13.08 16.62 -18.96
N GLY A 209 -13.98 17.15 -19.79
CA GLY A 209 -13.69 17.55 -21.17
C GLY A 209 -13.30 16.39 -22.10
N TRP A 210 -13.45 15.14 -21.67
CA TRP A 210 -13.06 13.97 -22.47
C TRP A 210 -14.09 13.65 -23.56
N PRO A 211 -13.64 13.18 -24.74
CA PRO A 211 -14.55 12.78 -25.81
C PRO A 211 -15.29 11.49 -25.43
N MET A 212 -16.46 11.30 -26.03
CA MET A 212 -17.22 10.05 -25.97
C MET A 212 -16.38 8.88 -26.47
N GLN A 213 -16.48 7.73 -25.80
CA GLN A 213 -15.77 6.49 -26.14
C GLN A 213 -16.76 5.42 -26.63
N THR A 214 -16.41 4.73 -27.71
CA THR A 214 -17.15 3.56 -28.20
C THR A 214 -16.60 2.29 -27.58
N LEU A 215 -17.48 1.42 -27.10
CA LEU A 215 -17.18 0.13 -26.49
C LEU A 215 -17.68 -0.98 -27.43
N GLU A 216 -16.79 -1.87 -27.85
CA GLU A 216 -17.14 -3.05 -28.66
C GLU A 216 -17.07 -4.31 -27.79
N GLN A 217 -18.03 -5.22 -27.94
CA GLN A 217 -18.08 -6.50 -27.21
C GLN A 217 -17.97 -6.32 -25.69
N VAL A 218 -18.95 -5.59 -25.14
CA VAL A 218 -18.88 -5.08 -23.77
C VAL A 218 -19.05 -6.20 -22.72
N ASP A 219 -17.96 -6.52 -22.04
CA ASP A 219 -17.94 -7.49 -20.92
C ASP A 219 -17.68 -6.82 -19.57
N THR A 220 -16.91 -5.74 -19.58
CA THR A 220 -16.63 -4.87 -18.43
C THR A 220 -16.69 -3.43 -18.90
N ILE A 221 -17.42 -2.59 -18.18
CA ILE A 221 -17.51 -1.15 -18.44
C ILE A 221 -16.75 -0.44 -17.34
N GLY A 222 -15.57 0.06 -17.70
CA GLY A 222 -14.76 0.95 -16.86
C GLY A 222 -14.99 2.41 -17.25
N GLY A 223 -15.10 3.29 -16.27
CA GLY A 223 -15.24 4.73 -16.52
C GLY A 223 -15.32 5.53 -15.22
N LEU A 224 -15.33 6.85 -15.35
CA LEU A 224 -15.51 7.72 -14.19
C LEU A 224 -16.93 7.58 -13.63
N THR A 225 -17.05 7.60 -12.30
CA THR A 225 -18.34 7.61 -11.61
C THR A 225 -19.25 8.69 -12.20
N GLY A 226 -20.53 8.36 -12.46
CA GLY A 226 -21.48 9.29 -13.08
C GLY A 226 -21.37 9.45 -14.60
N SER A 227 -20.45 8.75 -15.27
CA SER A 227 -20.44 8.66 -16.74
C SER A 227 -21.78 8.11 -17.25
N GLN A 228 -22.28 8.66 -18.37
CA GLN A 228 -23.50 8.16 -19.01
C GLN A 228 -23.15 7.04 -19.98
N ILE A 229 -23.87 5.92 -19.84
CA ILE A 229 -23.66 4.72 -20.65
C ILE A 229 -24.91 4.46 -21.47
N VAL A 230 -24.68 4.21 -22.75
CA VAL A 230 -25.67 3.74 -23.71
C VAL A 230 -25.21 2.36 -24.18
N LEU A 231 -25.95 1.31 -23.85
CA LEU A 231 -25.71 -0.03 -24.41
C LEU A 231 -26.72 -0.31 -25.52
N ARG A 232 -26.27 -0.94 -26.60
CA ARG A 232 -27.07 -1.34 -27.76
C ARG A 232 -26.85 -2.80 -28.09
N GLY A 233 -27.92 -3.48 -28.47
CA GLY A 233 -27.88 -4.84 -29.01
C GLY A 233 -28.95 -5.07 -30.07
N ALA A 234 -28.85 -6.17 -30.79
CA ALA A 234 -29.76 -6.45 -31.91
C ALA A 234 -31.18 -6.80 -31.45
N GLY A 235 -32.19 -6.33 -32.19
CA GLY A 235 -33.60 -6.69 -31.99
C GLY A 235 -34.39 -5.66 -31.18
N HIS A 236 -35.58 -6.06 -30.71
CA HIS A 236 -36.48 -5.19 -29.94
C HIS A 236 -36.27 -5.39 -28.43
N ALA A 237 -36.56 -4.35 -27.64
CA ALA A 237 -36.44 -4.39 -26.18
C ALA A 237 -37.47 -5.31 -25.50
N GLU A 238 -38.54 -5.70 -26.20
CA GLU A 238 -39.57 -6.58 -25.65
C GLU A 238 -39.01 -7.93 -25.20
N GLY A 239 -39.33 -8.31 -23.96
CA GLY A 239 -38.87 -9.54 -23.31
C GLY A 239 -37.47 -9.45 -22.68
N ILE A 240 -36.77 -8.33 -22.86
CA ILE A 240 -35.48 -8.10 -22.22
C ILE A 240 -35.71 -7.40 -20.88
N THR A 241 -35.06 -7.86 -19.81
CA THR A 241 -34.99 -7.11 -18.55
C THR A 241 -33.55 -6.82 -18.19
N ALA A 242 -33.33 -5.64 -17.62
CA ALA A 242 -32.01 -5.13 -17.25
C ALA A 242 -32.05 -4.66 -15.79
N THR A 243 -31.20 -5.22 -14.93
CA THR A 243 -31.11 -4.85 -13.50
C THR A 243 -29.66 -4.58 -13.11
N ILE A 244 -29.44 -3.55 -12.28
CA ILE A 244 -28.11 -3.22 -11.74
C ILE A 244 -28.08 -3.63 -10.26
N GLU A 245 -27.15 -4.52 -9.93
CA GLU A 245 -26.94 -5.03 -8.58
C GLU A 245 -25.56 -4.60 -8.05
N GLN A 246 -25.52 -3.92 -6.91
CA GLN A 246 -24.27 -3.47 -6.29
C GLN A 246 -23.49 -4.65 -5.69
N ALA A 247 -22.19 -4.69 -5.93
CA ALA A 247 -21.31 -5.71 -5.36
C ALA A 247 -21.21 -5.48 -3.84
N GLY A 248 -21.66 -6.47 -3.05
CA GLY A 248 -21.66 -6.41 -1.57
C GLY A 248 -23.05 -6.29 -0.93
N ALA A 249 -24.11 -6.02 -1.71
CA ALA A 249 -25.49 -6.03 -1.18
C ALA A 249 -25.98 -7.45 -0.83
N ALA A 250 -25.39 -8.49 -1.43
CA ALA A 250 -25.54 -9.87 -1.00
C ALA A 250 -24.56 -10.19 0.13
N SER A 251 -24.80 -9.63 1.32
CA SER A 251 -24.15 -10.11 2.54
C SER A 251 -24.72 -11.49 2.87
N GLU A 252 -24.02 -12.54 2.43
CA GLU A 252 -24.24 -13.95 2.77
C GLU A 252 -23.77 -14.24 4.22
N TYR A 253 -24.09 -13.33 5.15
CA TYR A 253 -23.79 -13.46 6.58
C TYR A 253 -24.89 -12.83 7.43
N ASP A 254 -26.14 -13.15 7.11
CA ASP A 254 -27.29 -13.01 8.02
C ASP A 254 -28.31 -14.12 7.70
N ALA A 255 -27.93 -15.35 8.03
CA ALA A 255 -28.82 -16.52 7.92
C ALA A 255 -29.91 -16.55 9.02
N ASP A 256 -29.92 -15.56 9.93
CA ASP A 256 -30.89 -15.43 11.02
C ASP A 256 -31.78 -14.16 10.91
N ALA A 257 -31.66 -13.38 9.83
CA ALA A 257 -32.54 -12.24 9.59
C ALA A 257 -33.79 -12.69 8.82
N ASP A 258 -34.86 -12.99 9.57
CA ASP A 258 -36.25 -13.15 9.11
C ASP A 258 -36.81 -11.81 8.57
N ASN A 259 -36.17 -11.25 7.54
CA ASN A 259 -36.50 -9.94 7.00
C ASN A 259 -36.87 -10.04 5.50
N ASP A 260 -38.18 -10.05 5.28
CA ASP A 260 -38.91 -9.99 4.01
C ASP A 260 -38.76 -8.62 3.29
N THR A 261 -37.55 -8.03 3.31
CA THR A 261 -37.26 -6.74 2.67
C THR A 261 -35.95 -6.74 1.89
N ALA A 262 -35.70 -7.81 1.13
CA ALA A 262 -34.76 -7.73 0.01
C ALA A 262 -35.35 -6.78 -1.06
N ALA A 263 -35.03 -5.49 -0.95
CA ALA A 263 -35.47 -4.47 -1.90
C ALA A 263 -35.05 -4.89 -3.30
N THR A 264 -36.03 -5.15 -4.17
CA THR A 264 -35.77 -5.48 -5.58
C THR A 264 -35.02 -4.30 -6.21
N PRO A 265 -33.85 -4.52 -6.85
CA PRO A 265 -33.09 -3.45 -7.47
C PRO A 265 -33.93 -2.79 -8.58
N PRO A 266 -33.85 -1.46 -8.75
CA PRO A 266 -34.64 -0.76 -9.76
C PRO A 266 -34.26 -1.23 -11.18
N PRO A 267 -35.25 -1.53 -12.05
CA PRO A 267 -34.99 -1.94 -13.42
C PRO A 267 -34.44 -0.75 -14.23
N VAL A 268 -33.52 -1.04 -15.16
CA VAL A 268 -33.01 -0.06 -16.13
C VAL A 268 -34.02 0.07 -17.27
N GLU A 269 -34.33 1.30 -17.66
CA GLU A 269 -35.24 1.56 -18.78
C GLU A 269 -34.61 1.11 -20.11
N LEU A 270 -35.38 0.32 -20.87
CA LEU A 270 -35.02 -0.17 -22.19
C LEU A 270 -35.90 0.48 -23.24
N THR A 271 -35.27 0.97 -24.30
CA THR A 271 -35.95 1.57 -25.46
C THR A 271 -35.57 0.82 -26.73
N THR A 272 -36.33 0.97 -27.81
CA THR A 272 -36.00 0.39 -29.12
C THR A 272 -35.76 1.51 -30.13
N ASP A 273 -34.62 1.47 -30.82
CA ASP A 273 -34.22 2.41 -31.86
C ASP A 273 -33.78 1.63 -33.11
N ALA A 274 -34.39 1.92 -34.27
CA ALA A 274 -34.00 1.37 -35.58
C ALA A 274 -33.62 -0.12 -35.59
N ASN A 275 -34.40 -0.98 -34.92
CA ASN A 275 -34.21 -2.43 -34.77
C ASN A 275 -33.06 -2.88 -33.84
N HIS A 276 -32.66 -2.00 -32.93
CA HIS A 276 -31.77 -2.29 -31.81
C HIS A 276 -32.46 -1.92 -30.50
N TRP A 277 -32.24 -2.71 -29.46
CA TRP A 277 -32.64 -2.31 -28.10
C TRP A 277 -31.53 -1.43 -27.51
N GLN A 278 -31.91 -0.48 -26.66
CA GLN A 278 -31.02 0.46 -26.03
C GLN A 278 -31.29 0.55 -24.52
N ALA A 279 -30.25 0.34 -23.71
CA ALA A 279 -30.28 0.60 -22.26
C ALA A 279 -29.50 1.89 -21.97
N ARG A 280 -30.07 2.80 -21.17
CA ARG A 280 -29.40 4.02 -20.71
C ARG A 280 -29.31 4.05 -19.20
N PHE A 281 -28.11 4.23 -18.68
CA PHE A 281 -27.87 4.31 -17.24
C PHE A 281 -26.59 5.09 -16.94
N SER A 282 -26.44 5.54 -15.70
CA SER A 282 -25.21 6.17 -15.22
C SER A 282 -24.35 5.17 -14.47
N LEU A 283 -23.04 5.27 -14.63
CA LEU A 283 -22.09 4.41 -13.92
C LEU A 283 -22.22 4.67 -12.40
N PRO A 284 -22.46 3.63 -11.57
CA PRO A 284 -22.71 3.79 -10.14
C PRO A 284 -21.44 4.23 -9.38
N GLN A 285 -21.59 4.63 -8.11
CA GLN A 285 -20.44 5.01 -7.26
C GLN A 285 -19.62 3.81 -6.76
N GLN A 286 -20.25 2.64 -6.67
CA GLN A 286 -19.62 1.40 -6.23
C GLN A 286 -19.66 0.36 -7.36
N PRO A 287 -18.70 -0.59 -7.40
CA PRO A 287 -18.73 -1.69 -8.35
C PRO A 287 -20.07 -2.43 -8.33
N ALA A 288 -20.57 -2.76 -9.51
CA ALA A 288 -21.88 -3.37 -9.67
C ALA A 288 -21.88 -4.34 -10.85
N THR A 289 -22.94 -5.12 -10.98
CA THR A 289 -23.19 -5.96 -12.14
C THR A 289 -24.49 -5.54 -12.80
N LEU A 290 -24.45 -5.39 -14.12
CA LEU A 290 -25.63 -5.25 -14.96
C LEU A 290 -26.02 -6.65 -15.45
N THR A 291 -27.19 -7.12 -15.04
CA THR A 291 -27.77 -8.37 -15.51
C THR A 291 -28.76 -8.07 -16.61
N LEU A 292 -28.52 -8.63 -17.80
CA LEU A 292 -29.46 -8.66 -18.92
C LEU A 292 -30.08 -10.06 -19.01
N THR A 293 -31.40 -10.16 -19.06
CA THR A 293 -32.10 -11.44 -19.28
C THR A 293 -33.06 -11.34 -20.46
N ASP A 294 -33.09 -12.40 -21.25
CA ASP A 294 -33.99 -12.61 -22.39
C ASP A 294 -34.42 -14.08 -22.42
N GLY A 295 -35.58 -14.38 -21.84
CA GLY A 295 -36.06 -15.75 -21.69
C GLY A 295 -35.09 -16.63 -20.89
N HIS A 296 -34.41 -17.56 -21.57
CA HIS A 296 -33.40 -18.43 -20.97
C HIS A 296 -31.96 -17.90 -21.10
N SER A 297 -31.75 -16.86 -21.89
CA SER A 297 -30.46 -16.22 -22.08
C SER A 297 -30.22 -15.19 -20.98
N ARG A 298 -29.07 -15.27 -20.32
CA ARG A 298 -28.65 -14.31 -19.29
C ARG A 298 -27.22 -13.86 -19.55
N ARG A 299 -26.98 -12.54 -19.53
CA ARG A 299 -25.65 -11.95 -19.69
C ARG A 299 -25.36 -11.00 -18.53
N LEU A 300 -24.20 -11.19 -17.91
CA LEU A 300 -23.68 -10.33 -16.84
C LEU A 300 -22.55 -9.46 -17.38
N ILE A 301 -22.68 -8.16 -17.15
CA ILE A 301 -21.69 -7.13 -17.50
C ILE A 301 -21.19 -6.49 -16.20
N VAL A 302 -19.88 -6.45 -16.00
CA VAL A 302 -19.29 -5.85 -14.79
C VAL A 302 -19.18 -4.33 -14.99
N LEU A 303 -19.69 -3.56 -14.03
CA LEU A 303 -19.54 -2.11 -13.97
C LEU A 303 -18.41 -1.77 -12.98
N ALA A 304 -17.34 -1.18 -13.50
CA ALA A 304 -16.11 -0.87 -12.76
C ALA A 304 -15.91 0.66 -12.67
N PRO A 305 -16.62 1.34 -11.75
CA PRO A 305 -16.46 2.79 -11.58
C PRO A 305 -15.11 3.16 -10.99
N GLN A 306 -14.53 4.21 -11.56
CA GLN A 306 -13.36 4.90 -11.06
C GLN A 306 -13.78 6.22 -10.43
N ALA A 307 -13.44 6.40 -9.16
CA ALA A 307 -13.60 7.69 -8.49
C ALA A 307 -12.54 8.68 -8.98
N ASP A 308 -12.95 9.95 -9.06
CA ASP A 308 -12.06 11.08 -9.32
C ASP A 308 -11.10 11.29 -8.15
N ALA A 309 -9.83 11.57 -8.43
CA ALA A 309 -8.84 11.81 -7.38
C ALA A 309 -8.84 13.29 -6.98
N VAL A 310 -8.60 13.57 -5.70
CA VAL A 310 -8.39 14.97 -5.28
C VAL A 310 -7.02 15.47 -5.75
N PRO A 311 -6.89 16.77 -6.06
CA PRO A 311 -5.60 17.35 -6.46
C PRO A 311 -4.50 17.09 -5.43
N GLN A 312 -3.29 16.80 -5.92
CA GLN A 312 -2.09 16.71 -5.09
C GLN A 312 -1.34 18.03 -5.12
N VAL A 313 -1.08 18.59 -3.93
CA VAL A 313 -0.43 19.88 -3.77
C VAL A 313 0.83 19.73 -2.92
N ARG A 314 1.95 20.26 -3.42
CA ARG A 314 3.23 20.26 -2.69
C ARG A 314 3.77 21.68 -2.60
N LEU A 315 4.02 22.12 -1.37
CA LEU A 315 4.69 23.38 -1.06
C LEU A 315 6.22 23.16 -1.10
N HIS A 316 6.92 23.94 -1.91
CA HIS A 316 8.38 23.89 -2.04
C HIS A 316 9.06 24.99 -1.25
N LEU A 317 8.47 26.20 -1.25
CA LEU A 317 8.95 27.35 -0.48
C LEU A 317 7.79 27.95 0.32
N PRO A 318 7.98 28.19 1.63
CA PRO A 318 9.19 27.91 2.42
C PRO A 318 9.44 26.39 2.60
N ALA A 319 10.72 25.99 2.57
CA ALA A 319 11.09 24.58 2.60
C ALA A 319 10.87 23.91 3.97
N GLN A 320 10.94 24.70 5.04
CA GLN A 320 10.83 24.26 6.42
C GLN A 320 10.28 25.39 7.29
N ASP A 321 9.88 25.05 8.50
CA ASP A 321 9.47 26.03 9.49
C ASP A 321 10.67 26.86 9.95
N ALA A 322 10.44 28.12 10.30
CA ALA A 322 11.50 29.05 10.67
C ALA A 322 11.08 30.00 11.79
N THR A 323 12.04 30.34 12.65
CA THR A 323 11.90 31.44 13.61
C THR A 323 12.83 32.56 13.19
N VAL A 324 12.27 33.74 12.89
CA VAL A 324 13.01 34.94 12.48
C VAL A 324 13.09 35.92 13.65
N THR A 325 14.16 36.70 13.75
CA THR A 325 14.35 37.70 14.81
C THR A 325 13.85 39.08 14.43
N ASP A 326 13.78 39.36 13.12
CA ASP A 326 13.32 40.63 12.57
C ASP A 326 12.40 40.38 11.36
N ILE A 327 11.45 41.29 11.13
CA ILE A 327 10.52 41.25 10.00
C ILE A 327 11.11 42.05 8.85
N SER A 328 12.23 41.59 8.32
CA SER A 328 12.86 42.18 7.14
C SER A 328 13.04 41.14 6.03
N GLY A 329 12.85 41.58 4.79
CA GLY A 329 13.01 40.75 3.59
C GLY A 329 11.70 40.36 2.90
N THR A 330 11.85 39.52 1.88
CA THR A 330 10.77 39.03 1.02
C THR A 330 10.54 37.55 1.26
N LEU A 331 9.31 37.17 1.53
CA LEU A 331 8.87 35.78 1.56
C LEU A 331 8.59 35.31 0.14
N GLU A 332 9.36 34.32 -0.32
CA GLU A 332 9.11 33.62 -1.57
C GLU A 332 8.24 32.39 -1.32
N LEU A 333 7.16 32.27 -2.10
CA LEU A 333 6.23 31.16 -2.05
C LEU A 333 6.26 30.42 -3.38
N ALA A 334 6.44 29.11 -3.31
CA ALA A 334 6.45 28.26 -4.50
C ALA A 334 5.77 26.92 -4.18
N ALA A 335 4.83 26.51 -5.03
CA ALA A 335 4.13 25.24 -4.92
C ALA A 335 3.89 24.61 -6.29
N SER A 336 3.81 23.28 -6.32
CA SER A 336 3.40 22.51 -7.49
C SER A 336 2.10 21.78 -7.20
N LEU A 337 1.20 21.80 -8.18
CA LEU A 337 -0.10 21.14 -8.15
C LEU A 337 -0.14 20.10 -9.26
N SER A 338 -0.79 18.97 -9.01
CA SER A 338 -1.06 17.96 -10.02
C SER A 338 -2.37 17.24 -9.77
N ASP A 339 -3.05 16.86 -10.84
CA ASP A 339 -4.32 16.16 -10.83
C ASP A 339 -4.32 15.05 -11.90
N ASP A 340 -5.20 14.06 -11.80
CA ASP A 340 -5.33 13.01 -12.81
C ASP A 340 -6.18 13.45 -14.01
N ILE A 341 -7.13 14.37 -13.81
CA ILE A 341 -7.98 14.93 -14.86
C ILE A 341 -7.53 16.35 -15.23
N ALA A 342 -7.85 17.33 -14.39
CA ALA A 342 -7.53 18.73 -14.61
C ALA A 342 -7.70 19.54 -13.32
N LEU A 343 -6.68 20.33 -13.01
CA LEU A 343 -6.77 21.37 -12.00
C LEU A 343 -7.72 22.46 -12.52
N ALA A 344 -8.59 22.96 -11.65
CA ALA A 344 -9.44 24.12 -11.93
C ALA A 344 -8.85 25.40 -11.34
N ARG A 345 -8.42 25.39 -10.07
CA ARG A 345 -7.87 26.57 -9.39
C ARG A 345 -6.76 26.21 -8.41
N GLY A 346 -5.91 27.17 -8.09
CA GLY A 346 -4.97 27.06 -6.98
C GLY A 346 -4.56 28.42 -6.42
N TRP A 347 -4.26 28.45 -5.12
CA TRP A 347 -3.85 29.64 -4.40
C TRP A 347 -2.99 29.30 -3.18
N PHE A 348 -2.37 30.32 -2.57
CA PHE A 348 -1.78 30.20 -1.24
C PHE A 348 -2.76 30.75 -0.21
N GLU A 349 -2.97 30.00 0.87
CA GLU A 349 -3.66 30.47 2.06
C GLU A 349 -2.62 30.80 3.13
N ILE A 350 -2.76 32.00 3.70
CA ILE A 350 -1.91 32.52 4.76
C ILE A 350 -2.77 32.86 5.96
N ILE A 351 -2.38 32.36 7.12
CA ILE A 351 -3.04 32.66 8.39
C ILE A 351 -2.03 33.41 9.25
N VAL A 352 -2.33 34.68 9.53
CA VAL A 352 -1.56 35.51 10.45
C VAL A 352 -2.17 35.38 11.83
N ALA A 353 -1.39 34.93 12.81
CA ALA A 353 -1.79 34.82 14.21
C ALA A 353 -0.91 35.75 15.06
N ASN A 354 -1.50 36.80 15.62
CA ASN A 354 -0.82 37.76 16.50
C ASN A 354 -1.45 37.73 17.90
N GLY A 355 -0.65 37.58 18.96
CA GLY A 355 -1.14 37.65 20.35
C GLY A 355 -0.14 37.12 21.39
N GLU A 356 -0.12 37.74 22.58
CA GLU A 356 0.79 37.40 23.69
C GLU A 356 0.07 36.88 24.95
N THR A 357 -1.21 37.21 25.15
CA THR A 357 -2.01 36.87 26.34
C THR A 357 -3.47 36.58 25.98
N GLU A 358 -4.21 35.96 26.91
CA GLU A 358 -5.58 35.44 26.81
C GLU A 358 -6.69 36.44 26.39
N GLY A 359 -6.35 37.62 25.88
CA GLY A 359 -7.31 38.65 25.43
C GLY A 359 -7.03 39.31 24.07
N ASN A 360 -5.84 39.12 23.48
CA ASN A 360 -5.40 39.85 22.29
C ASN A 360 -4.97 38.96 21.11
N PHE A 361 -5.44 37.70 21.06
CA PHE A 361 -5.22 36.83 19.90
C PHE A 361 -6.10 37.26 18.72
N THR A 362 -5.45 37.61 17.62
CA THR A 362 -6.10 37.97 16.35
C THR A 362 -5.63 37.00 15.28
N PHE A 363 -6.59 36.41 14.56
CA PHE A 363 -6.35 35.54 13.42
C PHE A 363 -6.87 36.25 12.17
N GLU A 364 -6.03 36.35 11.15
CA GLU A 364 -6.40 36.89 9.86
C GLU A 364 -6.01 35.89 8.78
N THR A 365 -6.99 35.37 8.06
CA THR A 365 -6.77 34.50 6.90
C THR A 365 -6.78 35.35 5.63
N ARG A 366 -5.75 35.20 4.81
CA ARG A 366 -5.60 35.85 3.50
C ARG A 366 -5.35 34.82 2.42
N THR A 367 -5.98 35.03 1.27
CA THR A 367 -5.71 34.28 0.05
C THR A 367 -4.76 35.08 -0.83
N LEU A 368 -3.68 34.45 -1.30
CA LEU A 368 -2.70 35.05 -2.20
C LEU A 368 -2.62 34.26 -3.52
N LEU A 369 -2.45 35.01 -4.62
CA LEU A 369 -2.24 34.48 -5.97
C LEU A 369 -3.25 33.37 -6.33
N GLU A 370 -4.52 33.74 -6.48
CA GLU A 370 -5.51 32.84 -7.07
C GLU A 370 -5.26 32.72 -8.58
N THR A 371 -5.05 31.49 -9.04
CA THR A 371 -4.76 31.17 -10.44
C THR A 371 -5.70 30.09 -10.93
N ASP A 372 -6.33 30.31 -12.08
CA ASP A 372 -7.12 29.30 -12.78
C ASP A 372 -6.21 28.37 -13.60
N PHE A 373 -6.53 27.08 -13.59
CA PHE A 373 -5.85 26.05 -14.37
C PHE A 373 -6.86 25.35 -15.29
N HIS A 374 -6.34 24.80 -16.39
CA HIS A 374 -7.08 23.93 -17.31
C HIS A 374 -6.20 22.73 -17.73
N THR A 375 -5.22 22.39 -16.90
CA THR A 375 -4.18 21.39 -17.14
C THR A 375 -4.07 20.48 -15.94
N ASN A 376 -3.55 19.27 -16.15
CA ASN A 376 -3.32 18.30 -15.07
C ASN A 376 -2.13 18.65 -14.16
N ARG A 377 -1.39 19.72 -14.46
CA ARG A 377 -0.27 20.22 -13.66
C ARG A 377 -0.27 21.74 -13.64
N GLY A 378 0.14 22.31 -12.52
CA GLY A 378 0.24 23.75 -12.31
C GLY A 378 1.39 24.11 -11.37
N GLU A 379 1.91 25.32 -11.51
CA GLU A 379 2.86 25.91 -10.56
C GLU A 379 2.30 27.24 -10.05
N LEU A 380 2.43 27.46 -8.74
CA LEU A 380 2.14 28.74 -8.10
C LEU A 380 3.45 29.33 -7.61
N ARG A 381 3.73 30.58 -7.98
CA ARG A 381 4.92 31.31 -7.54
C ARG A 381 4.57 32.76 -7.27
N THR A 382 4.86 33.24 -6.07
CA THR A 382 4.71 34.65 -5.71
C THR A 382 5.76 35.05 -4.69
N GLN A 383 6.01 36.35 -4.59
CA GLN A 383 6.92 36.93 -3.62
C GLN A 383 6.21 38.11 -2.96
N MET A 384 6.33 38.20 -1.63
CA MET A 384 5.66 39.25 -0.86
C MET A 384 6.56 39.73 0.28
N PRO A 385 6.66 41.05 0.53
CA PRO A 385 7.37 41.56 1.69
C PRO A 385 6.81 41.00 3.00
N LEU A 386 7.70 40.54 3.90
CA LEU A 386 7.28 40.03 5.22
C LEU A 386 6.56 41.10 6.06
N THR A 387 6.86 42.38 5.81
CA THR A 387 6.25 43.53 6.46
C THR A 387 4.74 43.65 6.19
N ASP A 388 4.26 43.15 5.06
CA ASP A 388 2.86 43.29 4.64
C ASP A 388 1.90 42.43 5.48
N PHE A 389 2.44 41.45 6.20
CA PHE A 389 1.68 40.59 7.11
C PHE A 389 1.51 41.20 8.51
N GLY A 390 2.20 42.30 8.83
CA GLY A 390 2.02 43.00 10.11
C GLY A 390 2.24 42.12 11.34
N LEU A 391 3.19 41.18 11.26
CA LEU A 391 3.52 40.28 12.37
C LEU A 391 4.00 41.10 13.59
N LYS A 392 3.58 40.70 14.78
CA LYS A 392 4.06 41.26 16.04
C LYS A 392 5.06 40.29 16.69
N PRO A 393 5.95 40.75 17.59
CA PRO A 393 6.83 39.85 18.35
C PRO A 393 6.05 38.68 18.96
N GLY A 394 6.54 37.45 18.78
CA GLY A 394 5.85 36.23 19.21
C GLY A 394 4.74 35.72 18.27
N GLY A 395 4.34 36.51 17.28
CA GLY A 395 3.34 36.17 16.25
C GLY A 395 3.82 35.11 15.27
N GLN A 396 2.86 34.50 14.59
CA GLN A 396 3.05 33.35 13.71
C GLN A 396 2.35 33.56 12.37
N LEU A 397 3.02 33.14 11.30
CA LEU A 397 2.51 33.06 9.94
C LEU A 397 2.42 31.59 9.54
N SER A 398 1.22 31.09 9.28
CA SER A 398 1.00 29.73 8.76
C SER A 398 0.65 29.80 7.29
N ILE A 399 1.37 29.06 6.45
CA ILE A 399 1.27 29.13 4.99
C ILE A 399 0.98 27.73 4.45
N ARG A 400 0.01 27.62 3.55
CA ARG A 400 -0.23 26.40 2.77
C ARG A 400 -0.67 26.74 1.35
N ALA A 401 -0.40 25.85 0.41
CA ALA A 401 -0.95 25.91 -0.93
C ALA A 401 -2.20 25.02 -1.01
N ILE A 402 -3.18 25.48 -1.77
CA ILE A 402 -4.47 24.81 -1.97
C ILE A 402 -4.72 24.71 -3.48
N GLY A 403 -5.27 23.57 -3.91
CA GLY A 403 -5.67 23.30 -5.29
C GLY A 403 -7.06 22.70 -5.34
N THR A 404 -7.86 23.05 -6.35
CA THR A 404 -9.17 22.45 -6.57
C THR A 404 -9.28 21.88 -7.98
N ASP A 405 -9.99 20.77 -8.12
CA ASP A 405 -10.36 20.21 -9.42
C ASP A 405 -11.67 20.85 -9.94
N GLY A 406 -12.12 20.39 -11.11
CA GLY A 406 -13.36 20.81 -11.74
C GLY A 406 -14.57 19.93 -11.42
N ASN A 407 -14.48 18.97 -10.49
CA ASN A 407 -15.51 17.97 -10.28
C ASN A 407 -16.86 18.60 -9.87
N THR A 408 -17.86 18.51 -10.73
CA THR A 408 -19.21 19.03 -10.46
C THR A 408 -20.19 17.96 -9.97
N LEU A 409 -19.79 16.68 -9.93
CA LEU A 409 -20.67 15.57 -9.59
C LEU A 409 -20.82 15.41 -8.08
N THR A 410 -19.69 15.33 -7.36
CA THR A 410 -19.63 15.22 -5.89
C THR A 410 -19.26 16.54 -5.21
N GLY A 411 -19.01 17.57 -6.01
CA GLY A 411 -18.37 18.82 -5.58
C GLY A 411 -16.87 18.81 -5.89
N PRO A 412 -16.24 19.99 -5.98
CA PRO A 412 -14.83 20.10 -6.36
C PRO A 412 -13.96 19.49 -5.27
N GLY A 413 -13.09 18.56 -5.66
CA GLY A 413 -12.07 18.02 -4.78
C GLY A 413 -11.06 19.09 -4.43
N ILE A 414 -10.63 19.10 -3.17
CA ILE A 414 -9.72 20.11 -2.63
C ILE A 414 -8.46 19.41 -2.12
N GLY A 415 -7.33 19.73 -2.72
CA GLY A 415 -5.99 19.32 -2.32
C GLY A 415 -5.33 20.37 -1.44
N TYR A 416 -4.63 19.92 -0.39
CA TYR A 416 -3.86 20.79 0.51
C TYR A 416 -2.39 20.36 0.55
N SER A 417 -1.50 21.34 0.63
CA SER A 417 -0.10 21.07 0.99
C SER A 417 0.06 20.89 2.50
N GLU A 418 1.25 20.44 2.90
CA GLU A 418 1.76 20.68 4.25
C GLU A 418 1.70 22.17 4.59
N THR A 419 1.39 22.48 5.85
CA THR A 419 1.42 23.85 6.37
C THR A 419 2.82 24.15 6.88
N ARG A 420 3.38 25.29 6.48
CA ARG A 420 4.66 25.79 6.95
C ARG A 420 4.47 26.99 7.85
N THR A 421 5.30 27.07 8.88
CA THR A 421 5.16 28.08 9.92
C THR A 421 6.39 28.98 9.99
N ILE A 422 6.18 30.30 9.96
CA ILE A 422 7.21 31.29 10.24
C ILE A 422 6.83 32.05 11.51
N ARG A 423 7.67 31.99 12.53
CA ARG A 423 7.45 32.66 13.83
C ARG A 423 8.40 33.83 13.99
N LEU A 424 7.92 34.94 14.54
CA LEU A 424 8.79 36.03 14.98
C LEU A 424 9.22 35.79 16.43
N ALA A 425 10.53 35.73 16.67
CA ALA A 425 11.11 35.56 17.99
C ALA A 425 10.67 36.69 18.93
N ARG A 426 10.62 36.37 20.23
CA ARG A 426 10.42 37.38 21.27
C ARG A 426 11.77 37.93 21.68
N ALA A 427 11.82 39.19 22.10
CA ALA A 427 13.03 39.81 22.64
C ALA A 427 13.59 39.07 23.88
N GLU A 428 12.76 38.31 24.59
CA GLU A 428 13.14 37.54 25.79
C GLU A 428 13.47 36.05 25.51
N ALA A 429 13.35 35.59 24.26
CA ALA A 429 13.49 34.16 23.90
C ALA A 429 14.91 33.75 23.44
N GLU A 430 15.92 34.62 23.55
CA GLU A 430 17.29 34.32 23.11
C GLU A 430 17.99 33.23 23.95
N ASP A 431 17.42 32.81 25.09
CA ASP A 431 18.06 31.87 26.04
C ASP A 431 17.41 30.46 26.11
N GLU A 432 16.41 30.16 25.27
CA GLU A 432 15.71 28.87 25.33
C GLU A 432 16.29 27.86 24.32
N VAL A 433 17.15 26.98 24.81
CA VAL A 433 17.66 25.80 24.09
C VAL A 433 16.47 24.91 23.69
N ASP A 434 16.45 24.51 22.43
CA ASP A 434 15.42 23.66 21.82
C ASP A 434 15.37 22.28 22.51
N ILE A 435 14.49 22.17 23.52
CA ILE A 435 14.17 20.92 24.21
C ILE A 435 12.99 20.30 23.48
N THR A 436 13.15 19.06 23.01
CA THR A 436 12.06 18.21 22.49
C THR A 436 10.82 18.42 23.35
N PRO A 437 9.70 18.91 22.79
CA PRO A 437 8.54 19.24 23.59
C PRO A 437 8.08 17.96 24.30
N ALA A 438 8.04 18.02 25.62
CA ALA A 438 7.26 17.08 26.41
C ALA A 438 5.81 17.09 25.88
N PRO A 439 5.02 16.03 26.12
CA PRO A 439 3.59 16.04 25.84
C PRO A 439 2.99 17.38 26.29
N PRO A 440 2.03 17.96 25.53
CA PRO A 440 1.51 19.29 25.84
C PRO A 440 1.16 19.34 27.32
N ALA A 441 1.61 20.35 28.05
CA ALA A 441 1.31 20.42 29.46
C ALA A 441 -0.22 20.41 29.66
N LEU A 442 -0.73 19.78 30.72
CA LEU A 442 -2.14 19.87 31.13
C LEU A 442 -2.64 21.34 31.14
N GLU A 443 -1.72 22.27 31.40
CA GLU A 443 -1.88 23.73 31.32
C GLU A 443 -2.35 24.23 29.93
N GLN A 444 -1.92 23.61 28.83
CA GLN A 444 -2.34 23.95 27.46
C GLN A 444 -3.80 23.53 27.19
N SER A 445 -4.23 22.37 27.69
CA SER A 445 -5.63 21.93 27.62
C SER A 445 -6.52 22.82 28.49
N MET A 446 -6.04 23.25 29.66
CA MET A 446 -6.73 24.23 30.50
C MET A 446 -6.89 25.59 29.82
N MET A 447 -5.85 26.08 29.15
CA MET A 447 -5.91 27.34 28.38
C MET A 447 -6.94 27.26 27.26
N SER A 448 -6.96 26.14 26.52
CA SER A 448 -7.93 25.89 25.45
C SER A 448 -9.36 25.82 26.00
N LEU A 449 -9.58 25.13 27.12
CA LEU A 449 -10.87 25.03 27.78
C LEU A 449 -11.37 26.38 28.30
N ARG A 450 -10.47 27.23 28.79
CA ARG A 450 -10.81 28.59 29.23
C ARG A 450 -11.20 29.50 28.06
N MET A 451 -10.50 29.39 26.94
CA MET A 451 -10.88 30.06 25.70
C MET A 451 -12.26 29.61 25.20
N LEU A 452 -12.53 28.30 25.26
CA LEU A 452 -13.84 27.73 24.95
C LEU A 452 -14.93 28.32 25.85
N ILE A 453 -14.75 28.31 27.18
CA ILE A 453 -15.71 28.90 28.13
C ILE A 453 -16.00 30.34 27.75
N ARG A 454 -14.97 31.16 27.48
CA ARG A 454 -15.14 32.56 27.12
C ARG A 454 -15.87 32.76 25.80
N SER A 455 -15.62 31.91 24.81
CA SER A 455 -16.32 31.94 23.53
C SER A 455 -17.79 31.56 23.68
N THR A 456 -18.09 30.57 24.51
CA THR A 456 -19.45 30.16 24.84
C THR A 456 -20.18 31.25 25.62
N GLU A 457 -19.54 31.93 26.58
CA GLU A 457 -20.11 33.08 27.30
C GLU A 457 -20.47 34.23 26.35
N ARG A 458 -19.61 34.50 25.36
CA ARG A 458 -19.89 35.54 24.35
C ARG A 458 -21.05 35.16 23.43
N LEU A 459 -21.14 33.89 23.05
CA LEU A 459 -22.24 33.40 22.23
C LEU A 459 -23.57 33.46 23.01
N ASP A 460 -23.56 33.01 24.26
CA ASP A 460 -24.70 33.05 25.18
C ASP A 460 -25.21 34.49 25.38
N ALA A 461 -24.31 35.45 25.60
CA ALA A 461 -24.65 36.86 25.73
C ALA A 461 -25.27 37.48 24.46
N ARG A 462 -24.98 36.92 23.28
CA ARG A 462 -25.50 37.37 21.98
C ARG A 462 -26.72 36.56 21.50
N GLN A 463 -27.25 35.66 22.33
CA GLN A 463 -28.35 34.78 21.96
C GLN A 463 -29.61 35.55 21.52
N GLU A 464 -29.91 36.68 22.16
CA GLU A 464 -31.08 37.51 21.81
C GLU A 464 -30.87 38.35 20.53
N GLU A 465 -29.61 38.54 20.10
CA GLU A 465 -29.25 39.33 18.91
C GLU A 465 -29.21 38.48 17.63
N LEU A 466 -29.04 37.16 17.76
CA LEU A 466 -28.82 36.23 16.67
C LEU A 466 -30.10 35.48 16.28
N THR A 467 -30.27 35.21 14.98
CA THR A 467 -31.31 34.27 14.53
C THR A 467 -30.96 32.85 14.99
N ARG A 468 -31.96 31.98 15.18
CA ARG A 468 -31.73 30.60 15.65
C ARG A 468 -30.76 29.84 14.74
N GLU A 469 -30.83 30.05 13.42
CA GLU A 469 -29.93 29.41 12.44
C GLU A 469 -28.49 29.93 12.58
N ALA A 470 -28.30 31.24 12.68
CA ALA A 470 -26.98 31.84 12.91
C ALA A 470 -26.38 31.41 14.26
N PHE A 471 -27.20 31.30 15.30
CA PHE A 471 -26.79 30.85 16.63
C PHE A 471 -26.31 29.39 16.62
N VAL A 472 -27.04 28.49 15.93
CA VAL A 472 -26.63 27.09 15.77
C VAL A 472 -25.34 26.98 14.94
N ALA A 473 -25.21 27.79 13.89
CA ALA A 473 -24.00 27.83 13.07
C ALA A 473 -22.77 28.31 13.87
N GLU A 474 -22.94 29.28 14.79
CA GLU A 474 -21.87 29.74 15.70
C GLU A 474 -21.58 28.75 16.84
N ALA A 475 -22.56 27.97 17.32
CA ALA A 475 -22.38 26.97 18.38
C ALA A 475 -21.69 25.68 17.91
N THR A 476 -21.95 25.25 16.67
CA THR A 476 -21.40 24.02 16.08
C THR A 476 -19.86 23.93 16.11
N PRO A 477 -19.09 24.98 15.74
CA PRO A 477 -17.63 24.95 15.87
C PRO A 477 -17.14 24.92 17.32
N LEU A 478 -17.89 25.47 18.27
CA LEU A 478 -17.54 25.39 19.70
C LEU A 478 -17.70 23.97 20.23
N ALA A 479 -18.73 23.24 19.80
CA ALA A 479 -18.92 21.83 20.13
C ALA A 479 -17.73 20.97 19.67
N ARG A 480 -17.31 21.16 18.41
CA ARG A 480 -16.12 20.48 17.85
C ARG A 480 -14.85 20.84 18.62
N HIS A 481 -14.68 22.11 18.99
CA HIS A 481 -13.54 22.52 19.80
C HIS A 481 -13.55 21.88 21.20
N ALA A 482 -14.72 21.67 21.80
CA ALA A 482 -14.86 20.97 23.07
C ALA A 482 -14.42 19.49 22.97
N ASP A 483 -14.83 18.80 21.90
CA ASP A 483 -14.40 17.43 21.61
C ASP A 483 -12.89 17.35 21.36
N ASP A 484 -12.31 18.28 20.58
CA ASP A 484 -10.87 18.32 20.32
C ASP A 484 -10.03 18.46 21.60
N ILE A 485 -10.49 19.27 22.56
CA ILE A 485 -9.80 19.44 23.85
C ILE A 485 -9.95 18.15 24.67
N ARG A 486 -11.14 17.53 24.64
CA ARG A 486 -11.42 16.29 25.37
C ARG A 486 -10.52 15.16 24.88
N ASP A 487 -10.36 15.00 23.57
CA ASP A 487 -9.48 13.97 22.99
C ASP A 487 -8.02 14.17 23.40
N LYS A 488 -7.56 15.42 23.46
CA LYS A 488 -6.22 15.73 24.00
C LYS A 488 -6.10 15.36 25.47
N VAL A 489 -7.13 15.59 26.27
CA VAL A 489 -7.15 15.22 27.70
C VAL A 489 -7.19 13.70 27.86
N GLN A 490 -7.93 12.99 27.02
CA GLN A 490 -7.98 11.53 26.96
C GLN A 490 -6.62 10.93 26.60
N GLY A 491 -5.87 11.57 25.68
CA GLY A 491 -4.51 11.17 25.35
C GLY A 491 -3.59 11.10 26.58
N PHE A 492 -3.75 11.97 27.58
CA PHE A 492 -2.97 11.86 28.82
C PHE A 492 -3.32 10.63 29.65
N VAL A 493 -4.59 10.22 29.66
CA VAL A 493 -5.02 8.98 30.34
C VAL A 493 -4.39 7.78 29.65
N ASP A 494 -4.44 7.77 28.33
CA ASP A 494 -3.93 6.66 27.52
C ASP A 494 -2.41 6.53 27.67
N ASP A 495 -1.67 7.63 27.62
CA ASP A 495 -0.21 7.66 27.82
C ASP A 495 0.19 7.27 29.26
N ALA A 496 -0.51 7.79 30.26
CA ALA A 496 -0.26 7.44 31.67
C ALA A 496 -0.52 5.95 31.95
N SER A 497 -1.52 5.36 31.29
CA SER A 497 -1.89 3.95 31.44
C SER A 497 -0.92 2.97 30.77
N GLN A 498 -0.30 3.35 29.65
CA GLN A 498 0.62 2.48 28.90
C GLN A 498 2.03 2.39 29.52
N GLY A 499 2.45 3.42 30.28
CA GLY A 499 3.78 3.49 30.90
C GLY A 499 3.93 2.77 32.24
N GLY A 500 2.85 2.23 32.82
CA GLY A 500 2.89 1.49 34.10
C GLY A 500 3.33 2.29 35.34
N ALA A 501 3.45 3.61 35.24
CA ALA A 501 4.11 4.44 36.24
C ALA A 501 3.16 5.26 37.15
N PHE A 502 1.87 5.44 36.79
CA PHE A 502 0.95 6.27 37.59
C PHE A 502 -0.48 5.75 37.58
N GLU A 503 -1.14 5.78 38.74
CA GLU A 503 -2.59 5.60 38.87
C GLU A 503 -3.29 6.84 38.29
N VAL A 504 -4.28 6.65 37.40
CA VAL A 504 -5.00 7.75 36.75
C VAL A 504 -5.74 8.57 37.82
N PRO A 505 -5.45 9.87 37.98
CA PRO A 505 -6.10 10.69 39.00
C PRO A 505 -7.61 10.74 38.77
N PRO A 506 -8.45 10.52 39.81
CA PRO A 506 -9.91 10.49 39.65
C PRO A 506 -10.48 11.82 39.13
N LEU A 507 -9.80 12.94 39.39
CA LEU A 507 -10.17 14.27 38.89
C LEU A 507 -10.10 14.37 37.36
N LEU A 508 -9.26 13.56 36.70
CA LEU A 508 -9.15 13.56 35.25
C LEU A 508 -10.41 12.94 34.60
N ASN A 509 -10.96 11.90 35.22
CA ASN A 509 -12.24 11.31 34.78
C ASN A 509 -13.41 12.28 34.98
N VAL A 510 -13.43 13.01 36.10
CA VAL A 510 -14.44 14.05 36.35
C VAL A 510 -14.36 15.16 35.29
N ALA A 511 -13.14 15.55 34.88
CA ALA A 511 -12.96 16.52 33.81
C ALA A 511 -13.47 16.00 32.47
N LEU A 512 -13.12 14.76 32.09
CA LEU A 512 -13.55 14.15 30.83
C LEU A 512 -15.07 13.98 30.73
N GLU A 513 -15.73 13.59 31.81
CA GLU A 513 -17.19 13.46 31.87
C GLU A 513 -17.86 14.83 31.70
N ALA A 514 -17.40 15.84 32.43
CA ALA A 514 -17.94 17.20 32.33
C ALA A 514 -17.68 17.83 30.94
N MET A 515 -16.53 17.55 30.31
CA MET A 515 -16.26 17.98 28.94
C MET A 515 -17.18 17.31 27.92
N TRP A 516 -17.47 16.02 28.09
CA TRP A 516 -18.39 15.29 27.23
C TRP A 516 -19.81 15.86 27.31
N GLU A 517 -20.31 16.13 28.52
CA GLU A 517 -21.61 16.77 28.70
C GLU A 517 -21.64 18.21 28.14
N GLY A 518 -20.58 18.98 28.37
CA GLY A 518 -20.44 20.32 27.78
C GLY A 518 -20.47 20.31 26.25
N ALA A 519 -19.73 19.39 25.61
CA ALA A 519 -19.74 19.21 24.15
C ALA A 519 -21.12 18.79 23.63
N ARG A 520 -21.80 17.87 24.33
CA ARG A 520 -23.17 17.44 24.00
C ARG A 520 -24.15 18.61 24.02
N HIS A 521 -24.11 19.45 25.05
CA HIS A 521 -24.96 20.64 25.14
C HIS A 521 -24.64 21.69 24.04
N LEU A 522 -23.37 21.90 23.71
CA LEU A 522 -22.98 22.77 22.59
C LEU A 522 -23.44 22.23 21.23
N SER A 523 -23.44 20.91 21.02
CA SER A 523 -23.87 20.29 19.76
C SER A 523 -25.34 20.54 19.43
N ILE A 524 -26.18 20.76 20.45
CA ILE A 524 -27.60 21.13 20.31
C ILE A 524 -27.84 22.63 20.47
N ALA A 525 -26.78 23.44 20.47
CA ALA A 525 -26.79 24.88 20.69
C ALA A 525 -27.52 25.29 21.99
N ASP A 526 -27.20 24.61 23.09
CA ASP A 526 -27.63 24.92 24.45
C ASP A 526 -26.43 25.44 25.26
N THR A 527 -26.10 26.72 25.06
CA THR A 527 -24.95 27.38 25.69
C THR A 527 -25.12 27.53 27.20
N GLY A 528 -26.34 27.77 27.66
CA GLY A 528 -26.67 27.92 29.08
C GLY A 528 -26.42 26.65 29.89
N ALA A 529 -26.76 25.48 29.34
CA ALA A 529 -26.47 24.19 29.98
C ALA A 529 -25.01 23.75 29.79
N ALA A 530 -24.34 24.16 28.71
CA ALA A 530 -22.94 23.82 28.47
C ALA A 530 -21.97 24.53 29.43
N LEU A 531 -22.22 25.81 29.76
CA LEU A 531 -21.30 26.63 30.56
C LEU A 531 -20.99 26.05 31.96
N PRO A 532 -21.97 25.57 32.75
CA PRO A 532 -21.70 24.91 34.03
C PRO A 532 -20.78 23.69 33.91
N GLU A 533 -20.98 22.84 32.90
CA GLU A 533 -20.19 21.63 32.69
C GLU A 533 -18.76 21.95 32.24
N LEU A 534 -18.60 22.92 31.35
CA LEU A 534 -17.27 23.38 30.93
C LEU A 534 -16.47 23.99 32.10
N ARG A 535 -17.13 24.76 32.97
CA ARG A 535 -16.51 25.30 34.21
C ARG A 535 -16.14 24.19 35.18
N ARG A 536 -17.01 23.18 35.36
CA ARG A 536 -16.74 22.00 36.19
C ARG A 536 -15.52 21.23 35.69
N ALA A 537 -15.38 21.05 34.39
CA ALA A 537 -14.19 20.46 33.78
C ALA A 537 -12.94 21.29 34.06
N TYR A 538 -13.03 22.61 33.92
CA TYR A 538 -11.91 23.52 34.16
C TYR A 538 -11.45 23.49 35.63
N ASP A 539 -12.39 23.50 36.57
CA ASP A 539 -12.09 23.43 38.01
C ASP A 539 -11.41 22.10 38.37
N ALA A 540 -11.89 20.97 37.82
CA ALA A 540 -11.29 19.66 38.05
C ALA A 540 -9.83 19.60 37.53
N LEU A 541 -9.58 20.13 36.32
CA LEU A 541 -8.24 20.24 35.75
C LEU A 541 -7.35 21.21 36.53
N GLN A 542 -7.90 22.31 37.04
CA GLN A 542 -7.16 23.29 37.84
C GLN A 542 -6.72 22.71 39.19
N VAL A 543 -7.59 21.97 39.87
CA VAL A 543 -7.23 21.25 41.09
C VAL A 543 -6.13 20.23 40.79
N LEU A 544 -6.25 19.47 39.71
CA LEU A 544 -5.24 18.50 39.29
C LEU A 544 -3.88 19.13 38.96
N ALA A 545 -3.87 20.26 38.24
CA ALA A 545 -2.66 21.01 37.91
C ALA A 545 -1.97 21.57 39.17
N ASN A 546 -2.75 22.05 40.15
CA ASN A 546 -2.21 22.51 41.42
C ASN A 546 -1.64 21.36 42.27
N LEU A 547 -2.27 20.19 42.26
CA LEU A 547 -1.78 19.00 42.96
C LEU A 547 -0.47 18.49 42.34
N THR A 548 -0.38 18.46 41.02
CA THR A 548 0.81 17.98 40.28
C THR A 548 2.00 18.97 40.34
N ARG A 549 1.75 20.28 40.46
CA ARG A 549 2.80 21.30 40.71
C ARG A 549 3.57 21.10 42.02
N TYR A 550 2.99 20.41 43.02
CA TYR A 550 3.68 20.11 44.28
C TYR A 550 4.65 18.91 44.19
N TYR A 551 4.56 18.05 43.17
CA TYR A 551 5.40 16.86 43.05
C TYR A 551 6.72 17.09 42.29
N PHE A 552 6.88 18.21 41.57
CA PHE A 552 8.11 18.51 40.81
C PHE A 552 9.14 19.39 41.55
N ARG A 553 8.98 19.60 42.88
CA ARG A 553 9.99 20.26 43.73
C ARG A 553 10.51 19.37 44.87
N GLY A 554 10.60 18.06 44.65
CA GLY A 554 11.35 17.13 45.50
C GLY A 554 12.62 16.69 44.79
N GLU A 555 13.78 16.92 45.41
CA GLU A 555 15.11 16.52 44.94
C GLU A 555 15.16 15.09 44.40
N ALA A 556 15.76 14.91 43.21
CA ALA A 556 16.21 13.60 42.79
C ALA A 556 17.44 13.20 43.62
N MET A 557 17.25 12.41 44.68
CA MET A 557 18.35 11.64 45.24
C MET A 557 18.72 10.51 44.26
N PRO A 558 20.02 10.20 44.08
CA PRO A 558 20.44 9.08 43.27
C PRO A 558 19.95 7.78 43.93
N ALA A 559 19.03 7.08 43.28
CA ALA A 559 18.60 5.76 43.70
C ALA A 559 19.82 4.82 43.72
N HIS A 560 20.25 4.42 44.91
CA HIS A 560 21.01 3.18 45.07
C HIS A 560 20.05 2.03 44.77
N ALA A 561 20.47 1.13 43.88
CA ALA A 561 19.76 -0.12 43.64
C ALA A 561 19.69 -0.88 44.96
N ASP A 562 18.48 -0.98 45.52
CA ASP A 562 18.19 -1.79 46.69
C ASP A 562 18.24 -3.26 46.28
N VAL A 563 19.40 -3.86 46.50
CA VAL A 563 19.67 -5.28 46.24
C VAL A 563 18.99 -6.19 47.26
N GLU A 564 18.38 -5.65 48.33
CA GLU A 564 17.64 -6.42 49.34
C GLU A 564 16.14 -6.55 49.02
N GLY A 565 15.54 -5.63 48.25
CA GLY A 565 14.14 -5.71 47.80
C GLY A 565 13.82 -6.80 46.77
N VAL A 566 14.84 -7.43 46.16
CA VAL A 566 14.70 -8.56 45.22
C VAL A 566 14.80 -9.92 45.93
N ARG A 567 14.93 -9.94 47.27
CA ARG A 567 14.80 -11.20 48.02
C ARG A 567 13.33 -11.58 48.15
N MET A 568 12.95 -12.51 47.29
CA MET A 568 11.68 -13.24 47.29
C MET A 568 11.23 -13.64 48.71
N THR A 569 10.22 -12.95 49.20
CA THR A 569 9.39 -13.38 50.34
C THR A 569 7.93 -13.11 50.03
N GLY A 570 7.17 -14.16 49.72
CA GLY A 570 5.70 -14.13 49.81
C GLY A 570 4.92 -14.54 48.55
N GLU A 571 4.55 -15.83 48.55
CA GLU A 571 3.29 -16.46 48.08
C GLU A 571 2.81 -16.36 46.62
N GLU A 572 2.26 -17.50 46.18
CA GLU A 572 1.88 -17.87 44.81
C GLU A 572 0.98 -16.84 44.10
N TYR A 573 1.45 -16.34 42.96
CA TYR A 573 0.57 -15.74 41.96
C TYR A 573 -0.08 -16.84 41.11
N VAL A 574 -1.40 -16.95 41.23
CA VAL A 574 -2.26 -17.75 40.34
C VAL A 574 -1.94 -17.35 38.89
N ALA A 575 -1.54 -18.35 38.09
CA ALA A 575 -1.17 -18.17 36.69
C ALA A 575 -2.30 -17.47 35.92
N ALA A 576 -1.97 -16.32 35.32
CA ALA A 576 -2.83 -15.66 34.35
C ALA A 576 -3.18 -16.66 33.25
N THR A 577 -4.47 -16.93 33.08
CA THR A 577 -4.98 -17.79 32.01
C THR A 577 -4.49 -17.22 30.68
N PRO A 578 -3.87 -18.02 29.79
CA PRO A 578 -3.47 -17.53 28.49
C PRO A 578 -4.71 -17.02 27.76
N ARG A 579 -4.76 -15.71 27.51
CA ARG A 579 -5.80 -15.12 26.66
C ARG A 579 -5.70 -15.80 25.31
N SER A 580 -6.79 -16.45 24.88
CA SER A 580 -6.91 -16.97 23.53
C SER A 580 -6.68 -15.83 22.54
N GLN A 581 -5.82 -16.10 21.56
CA GLN A 581 -5.58 -15.19 20.45
C GLN A 581 -6.94 -14.93 19.80
N ARG A 582 -7.41 -13.67 19.79
CA ARG A 582 -8.64 -13.32 19.07
C ARG A 582 -8.51 -13.81 17.64
N GLU A 583 -9.55 -14.50 17.18
CA GLU A 583 -9.68 -14.96 15.80
C GLU A 583 -9.44 -13.76 14.88
N ARG A 584 -8.38 -13.86 14.07
CA ARG A 584 -7.94 -12.78 13.20
C ARG A 584 -9.06 -12.57 12.18
N GLN A 585 -9.71 -11.41 12.22
CA GLN A 585 -10.80 -11.03 11.30
C GLN A 585 -10.45 -11.44 9.87
N ASP A 586 -11.38 -12.12 9.20
CA ASP A 586 -11.23 -12.62 7.84
C ASP A 586 -10.88 -11.46 6.90
N THR A 587 -9.63 -11.40 6.48
CA THR A 587 -9.19 -10.41 5.50
C THR A 587 -9.88 -10.71 4.15
N PRO A 588 -10.24 -9.70 3.34
CA PRO A 588 -10.82 -9.94 2.01
C PRO A 588 -9.95 -10.88 1.14
N ARG A 589 -8.64 -10.87 1.38
CA ARG A 589 -7.65 -11.75 0.73
C ARG A 589 -7.85 -13.22 1.09
N GLN A 590 -8.17 -13.53 2.35
CA GLN A 590 -8.48 -14.88 2.80
C GLN A 590 -9.83 -15.37 2.24
N ARG A 591 -10.86 -14.50 2.24
CA ARG A 591 -12.17 -14.82 1.63
C ARG A 591 -12.03 -15.18 0.15
N LEU A 592 -11.25 -14.40 -0.59
CA LEU A 592 -11.01 -14.70 -2.00
C LEU A 592 -10.17 -15.96 -2.22
N ALA A 593 -9.12 -16.17 -1.42
CA ALA A 593 -8.32 -17.39 -1.46
C ALA A 593 -9.16 -18.65 -1.17
N ALA A 594 -10.19 -18.55 -0.31
CA ALA A 594 -11.09 -19.65 0.00
C ALA A 594 -12.08 -19.97 -1.14
N ARG A 595 -12.52 -18.97 -1.91
CA ARG A 595 -13.45 -19.15 -3.05
C ARG A 595 -12.74 -19.66 -4.33
N LEU A 596 -11.45 -19.36 -4.50
CA LEU A 596 -10.69 -19.69 -5.71
C LEU A 596 -10.67 -21.20 -6.08
N PRO A 597 -10.51 -22.16 -5.14
CA PRO A 597 -10.51 -23.59 -5.46
C PRO A 597 -11.86 -24.08 -5.99
N GLN A 598 -12.97 -23.57 -5.45
CA GLN A 598 -14.33 -23.91 -5.91
C GLN A 598 -14.55 -23.45 -7.35
N LEU A 599 -14.08 -22.24 -7.68
CA LEU A 599 -14.10 -21.72 -9.06
C LEU A 599 -13.21 -22.53 -10.01
N GLN A 600 -12.01 -22.93 -9.58
CA GLN A 600 -11.13 -23.78 -10.39
C GLN A 600 -11.74 -25.15 -10.67
N GLN A 601 -12.44 -25.72 -9.70
CA GLN A 601 -13.18 -26.98 -9.88
C GLN A 601 -14.35 -26.79 -10.84
N LEU A 602 -15.17 -25.75 -10.65
CA LEU A 602 -16.30 -25.45 -11.54
C LEU A 602 -15.84 -25.20 -12.98
N LEU A 603 -14.71 -24.52 -13.16
CA LEU A 603 -14.09 -24.31 -14.48
C LEU A 603 -13.70 -25.61 -15.18
N ALA A 604 -13.19 -26.58 -14.41
CA ALA A 604 -12.75 -27.87 -14.92
C ALA A 604 -13.94 -28.78 -15.30
N GLU A 605 -15.06 -28.66 -14.59
CA GLU A 605 -16.25 -29.48 -14.80
C GLU A 605 -17.22 -28.86 -15.82
N GLN A 606 -17.46 -27.56 -15.73
CA GLN A 606 -18.51 -26.83 -16.46
C GLN A 606 -18.05 -25.38 -16.78
N PRO A 607 -17.25 -25.18 -17.85
CA PRO A 607 -16.65 -23.87 -18.15
C PRO A 607 -17.68 -22.77 -18.45
N GLU A 608 -18.84 -23.12 -19.02
CA GLU A 608 -19.92 -22.16 -19.28
C GLU A 608 -20.60 -21.69 -17.98
N ALA A 609 -20.81 -22.60 -17.03
CA ALA A 609 -21.39 -22.27 -15.72
C ALA A 609 -20.45 -21.44 -14.83
N ALA A 610 -19.13 -21.46 -15.11
CA ALA A 610 -18.14 -20.71 -14.35
C ALA A 610 -18.13 -19.21 -14.64
N GLN A 611 -18.74 -18.75 -15.75
CA GLN A 611 -18.67 -17.34 -16.17
C GLN A 611 -19.37 -16.39 -15.20
N GLU A 612 -20.55 -16.76 -14.70
CA GLU A 612 -21.34 -15.96 -13.76
C GLU A 612 -20.65 -15.79 -12.40
N PRO A 613 -20.26 -16.85 -11.68
CA PRO A 613 -19.58 -16.70 -10.40
C PRO A 613 -18.21 -16.02 -10.53
N LEU A 614 -17.53 -16.14 -11.68
CA LEU A 614 -16.30 -15.39 -11.95
C LEU A 614 -16.56 -13.89 -12.15
N ALA A 615 -17.67 -13.52 -12.81
CA ALA A 615 -18.08 -12.12 -13.00
C ALA A 615 -18.49 -11.45 -11.68
N LEU A 616 -19.23 -12.16 -10.84
CA LEU A 616 -19.59 -11.70 -9.50
C LEU A 616 -18.36 -11.54 -8.60
N LEU A 617 -17.44 -12.51 -8.63
CA LEU A 617 -16.19 -12.40 -7.88
C LEU A 617 -15.33 -11.23 -8.38
N HIS A 618 -15.25 -11.02 -9.69
CA HIS A 618 -14.55 -9.87 -10.25
C HIS A 618 -15.15 -8.55 -9.75
N ALA A 619 -16.48 -8.41 -9.79
CA ALA A 619 -17.16 -7.22 -9.29
C ALA A 619 -16.87 -6.94 -7.80
N SER A 620 -16.91 -7.97 -6.93
CA SER A 620 -16.59 -7.80 -5.51
C SER A 620 -15.12 -7.45 -5.28
N THR A 621 -14.19 -7.99 -6.09
CA THR A 621 -12.76 -7.68 -5.95
C THR A 621 -12.38 -6.27 -6.32
N LEU A 622 -13.12 -5.61 -7.21
CA LEU A 622 -12.80 -4.25 -7.63
C LEU A 622 -12.76 -3.28 -6.44
N HIS A 623 -13.61 -3.52 -5.43
CA HIS A 623 -13.60 -2.75 -4.19
C HIS A 623 -12.66 -3.33 -3.14
N GLU A 624 -12.72 -4.65 -2.90
CA GLU A 624 -12.04 -5.28 -1.77
C GLU A 624 -10.53 -5.52 -1.99
N LEU A 625 -10.10 -5.77 -3.23
CA LEU A 625 -8.73 -6.15 -3.61
C LEU A 625 -8.44 -5.74 -5.07
N PRO A 626 -8.28 -4.42 -5.34
CA PRO A 626 -8.12 -3.90 -6.70
C PRO A 626 -6.88 -4.45 -7.41
N GLU A 627 -5.84 -4.87 -6.65
CA GLU A 627 -4.64 -5.50 -7.21
C GLU A 627 -4.89 -6.89 -7.85
N ALA A 628 -5.98 -7.56 -7.48
CA ALA A 628 -6.32 -8.92 -7.94
C ALA A 628 -7.34 -8.91 -9.10
N ALA A 629 -8.12 -7.83 -9.23
CA ALA A 629 -9.18 -7.71 -10.23
C ALA A 629 -8.71 -7.89 -11.69
N PRO A 630 -7.54 -7.36 -12.14
CA PRO A 630 -7.09 -7.53 -13.52
C PRO A 630 -6.90 -8.98 -13.95
N LEU A 631 -6.48 -9.86 -13.04
CA LEU A 631 -6.30 -11.29 -13.33
C LEU A 631 -7.64 -12.02 -13.46
N LEU A 632 -8.66 -11.61 -12.69
CA LEU A 632 -10.03 -12.11 -12.85
C LEU A 632 -10.66 -11.62 -14.16
N ALA A 633 -10.43 -10.37 -14.55
CA ALA A 633 -10.86 -9.85 -15.85
C ALA A 633 -10.24 -10.64 -17.02
N GLN A 634 -8.95 -10.96 -16.94
CA GLN A 634 -8.27 -11.80 -17.93
C GLN A 634 -8.84 -13.22 -17.98
N ALA A 635 -9.13 -13.82 -16.82
CA ALA A 635 -9.77 -15.14 -16.76
C ALA A 635 -11.18 -15.14 -17.38
N LEU A 636 -11.98 -14.09 -17.15
CA LEU A 636 -13.30 -13.91 -17.77
C LEU A 636 -13.20 -13.81 -19.29
N GLN A 637 -12.26 -13.00 -19.79
CA GLN A 637 -12.04 -12.83 -21.22
C GLN A 637 -11.56 -14.13 -21.89
N ALA A 638 -10.66 -14.87 -21.23
CA ALA A 638 -10.21 -16.18 -21.71
C ALA A 638 -11.38 -17.17 -21.82
N LEU A 639 -12.24 -17.25 -20.80
CA LEU A 639 -13.43 -18.12 -20.84
C LEU A 639 -14.37 -17.78 -21.99
N ARG A 640 -14.69 -16.50 -22.18
CA ARG A 640 -15.64 -16.06 -23.24
C ARG A 640 -15.07 -16.23 -24.65
N SER A 641 -13.75 -16.12 -24.81
CA SER A 641 -13.06 -16.39 -26.07
C SER A 641 -12.78 -17.88 -26.32
N GLN A 642 -13.32 -18.78 -25.47
CA GLN A 642 -13.07 -20.24 -25.50
C GLN A 642 -11.58 -20.60 -25.39
N GLN A 643 -10.81 -19.78 -24.66
CA GLN A 643 -9.40 -19.97 -24.34
C GLN A 643 -9.23 -20.49 -22.90
N ASP A 644 -8.03 -21.00 -22.62
CA ASP A 644 -7.70 -21.55 -21.29
C ASP A 644 -7.52 -20.43 -20.25
N ALA A 645 -8.44 -20.37 -19.29
CA ALA A 645 -8.42 -19.41 -18.18
C ALA A 645 -7.58 -19.88 -16.97
N SER A 646 -6.92 -21.04 -17.04
CA SER A 646 -6.15 -21.59 -15.91
C SER A 646 -4.91 -20.75 -15.56
N ALA A 647 -4.23 -20.18 -16.56
CA ALA A 647 -3.03 -19.37 -16.37
C ALA A 647 -3.26 -18.10 -15.51
N PRO A 648 -4.23 -17.21 -15.82
CA PRO A 648 -4.50 -16.05 -14.98
C PRO A 648 -4.97 -16.43 -13.57
N LEU A 649 -5.73 -17.52 -13.41
CA LEU A 649 -6.15 -18.01 -12.09
C LEU A 649 -4.99 -18.56 -11.25
N GLN A 650 -3.99 -19.19 -11.87
CA GLN A 650 -2.77 -19.61 -11.18
C GLN A 650 -1.92 -18.43 -10.73
N GLN A 651 -1.81 -17.39 -11.56
CA GLN A 651 -1.12 -16.14 -11.18
C GLN A 651 -1.83 -15.47 -10.01
N LEU A 652 -3.16 -15.41 -10.05
CA LEU A 652 -3.98 -14.86 -8.97
C LEU A 652 -3.75 -15.62 -7.66
N ARG A 653 -3.73 -16.96 -7.72
CA ARG A 653 -3.41 -17.79 -6.56
C ARG A 653 -2.05 -17.46 -5.95
N GLN A 654 -1.02 -17.35 -6.78
CA GLN A 654 0.34 -17.00 -6.33
C GLN A 654 0.39 -15.60 -5.70
N GLN A 655 -0.33 -14.64 -6.28
CA GLN A 655 -0.41 -13.28 -5.75
C GLN A 655 -1.07 -13.26 -4.37
N LEU A 656 -2.11 -14.07 -4.14
CA LEU A 656 -2.85 -14.13 -2.88
C LEU A 656 -2.11 -14.88 -1.77
N GLU A 657 -1.49 -16.02 -2.09
CA GLU A 657 -0.72 -16.81 -1.13
C GLU A 657 0.54 -16.06 -0.65
N GLY A 658 1.00 -15.06 -1.41
CA GLY A 658 2.18 -14.25 -1.10
C GLY A 658 3.47 -15.05 -1.29
N THR A 659 4.63 -14.36 -1.25
CA THR A 659 5.92 -15.06 -1.20
C THR A 659 5.97 -15.90 0.09
N PRO A 660 6.20 -17.23 0.01
CA PRO A 660 6.25 -18.08 1.19
C PRO A 660 7.30 -17.53 2.15
N GLN A 661 6.86 -17.03 3.30
CA GLN A 661 7.78 -16.58 4.33
C GLN A 661 8.45 -17.81 4.95
N PRO A 662 9.79 -17.88 4.98
CA PRO A 662 10.48 -18.94 5.70
C PRO A 662 10.20 -18.76 7.20
N VAL A 663 9.24 -19.53 7.71
CA VAL A 663 9.02 -19.65 9.15
C VAL A 663 10.27 -20.34 9.74
N PRO A 664 10.87 -19.82 10.83
CA PRO A 664 11.96 -20.49 11.50
C PRO A 664 11.42 -21.73 12.22
N GLY A 665 11.34 -22.85 11.49
CA GLY A 665 11.02 -24.17 12.03
C GLY A 665 9.53 -24.42 12.32
N LEU A 666 9.14 -25.68 12.18
CA LEU A 666 7.89 -26.20 12.73
C LEU A 666 7.99 -26.19 14.26
N PRO A 667 6.99 -25.70 15.01
CA PRO A 667 6.97 -25.88 16.45
C PRO A 667 6.81 -27.38 16.76
N LEU A 668 7.78 -27.92 17.51
CA LEU A 668 7.73 -29.26 18.10
C LEU A 668 6.58 -29.31 19.12
N TRP A 669 5.39 -29.70 18.70
CA TRP A 669 4.32 -30.13 19.62
C TRP A 669 3.86 -31.54 19.29
N ALA A 670 4.51 -32.51 19.94
CA ALA A 670 3.88 -33.68 20.52
C ALA A 670 4.87 -34.28 21.54
N PRO A 671 4.57 -34.29 22.85
CA PRO A 671 5.30 -35.18 23.76
C PRO A 671 4.96 -36.64 23.41
N PRO A 672 5.92 -37.57 23.49
CA PRO A 672 5.63 -38.99 23.32
C PRO A 672 4.69 -39.45 24.44
N LEU A 673 3.64 -40.18 24.06
CA LEU A 673 2.83 -40.96 25.00
C LEU A 673 3.77 -41.85 25.82
N GLU A 674 3.91 -41.57 27.10
CA GLU A 674 4.50 -42.50 28.06
C GLU A 674 3.62 -43.74 28.11
N ALA A 675 4.15 -44.85 27.62
CA ALA A 675 3.64 -46.16 27.97
C ALA A 675 4.05 -46.42 29.43
N THR A 676 3.09 -46.37 30.35
CA THR A 676 3.24 -47.00 31.66
C THR A 676 2.97 -48.50 31.56
N PRO A 677 3.69 -49.35 32.33
CA PRO A 677 3.51 -50.81 32.34
C PRO A 677 2.15 -51.27 32.86
#